data_AF-A0A4Z2D9B7-F1
#
_entry.id   AF-A0A4Z2D9B7-F1
#
_cell.length_a   1.000
_cell.length_b   1.000
_cell.length_c   1.000
_cell.angle_alpha   90.00
_cell.angle_beta   90.00
_cell.angle_gamma   90.00
#
_symmetry.space_group_name_H-M   'P 1'
#
loop_
_entity.id
_entity.type
_entity.pdbx_description
1 polymer ?
#
loop_
_entity_poly.entity_id
_entity_poly.type
_entity_poly.pdbx_seq_one_letter_code
_entity_poly.pdbx_strand_id
1 'polypeptide(L)'
;PEPVNEELLSLYHQTEYIELINRTTTMTDSELKELSATLDSVYFNKDTSLSARLSVGSWIQAVDLVHRGDVRNAFCLVRPPGHHALSNEACGFCIYNNIVIAANYAIEQLNYNRILIVDWDVHHGNATQYAFYDNPKVLFISIHRFDNGEFWPSLRESNYDFIGIGRGRGFNVNIPLNDKDVGDSDYLTIFHRIVLPMAYEFSPELILISAGYDSSFGCPVGQLNLSPSLYAHLTHKLMALAEGKVIVGLEGGYYLDTLSESVCHTLSALLGDPMPSLDPMQPINPSVFKSISDCISTLSVRWKFLHIYPLLNDNVLLPDISHLKVQSWSDVKVPNFEPTDKHHSPEEKLIIDKKFEYLRSTHPIAGNNKISGTCLVYDSRMQNHKNEEDPTYPENPERIKHSYTMLKELGLVRRCKRIEARYATRAELLRVHTEDYVNTIASTVSMEQTALNDYGSTEDSVYFNSHTYDNALLASGSLLAVIDEVCSGGSVNGMALIRPPGHHALSDRCMGFCFFNNVAIGARHAQQVYGLERIAIIDWDVHHGNGTAKIFEDDPNILYISVHRFDNGRYFPNSNFSSGEFCGIDDGLGRTVHIAWNGRDVKDGEYIVVFTNIIIPILYEFRPQLIIVSAGFDAAHGDKLGRLGVSPECFSHLTHLLMTVAHLNPSVYTLNHRKESQNLLSTPTTNTTTEIRQTRHRLHQEKSTSYSGGLVLALEGGYQLTALSSCVSHCVATLLGDSCPRLAPNLSISERSCKSMQQTIEIHRNYWNMLKGFDPVDRFYDQDLIRRPVNKNLCLNDTFISKCISTSIDNDLDNEFSQLLKTKLILNTNSSLTTNINDRSSSSSISKYVPESQQNIDYESADHNASTAVKTLETSDLGESYHQQQQQQASTSNSNPIVEDIHDFFGLPNSHEVTSNVFAVTPLSWCPHLTSVQNSPTSWKPDINALCNCCDHHSENWVCLSCYAVLLNVKCAVYEAKFGEEMPNSS
;
A
#
# COMPACT_ATOMS: atom_id res chain seq x y z
N PRO A 1 20.38 -28.62 -6.06
CA PRO A 1 19.10 -28.93 -6.72
C PRO A 1 19.20 -30.29 -7.39
N GLU A 2 18.10 -31.04 -7.38
CA GLU A 2 17.95 -32.27 -8.16
C GLU A 2 17.24 -31.96 -9.49
N PRO A 3 17.50 -32.69 -10.58
CA PRO A 3 16.78 -32.50 -11.84
C PRO A 3 15.35 -33.04 -11.72
N VAL A 4 14.33 -32.28 -12.16
CA VAL A 4 12.95 -32.76 -12.15
C VAL A 4 12.73 -33.97 -13.08
N ASN A 5 11.83 -34.85 -12.62
CA ASN A 5 11.24 -35.91 -13.44
C ASN A 5 10.28 -35.33 -14.50
N GLU A 6 9.66 -36.19 -15.30
CA GLU A 6 8.80 -35.75 -16.41
C GLU A 6 7.39 -35.41 -15.94
N GLU A 7 6.89 -36.10 -14.92
CA GLU A 7 5.64 -35.80 -14.20
C GLU A 7 5.57 -34.33 -13.75
N LEU A 8 6.63 -33.79 -13.13
CA LEU A 8 6.70 -32.38 -12.74
C LEU A 8 6.82 -31.41 -13.93
N LEU A 9 7.40 -31.83 -15.06
CA LEU A 9 7.40 -31.01 -16.28
C LEU A 9 6.01 -30.97 -16.92
N SER A 10 5.28 -32.09 -16.88
CA SER A 10 3.91 -32.23 -17.40
C SER A 10 2.86 -31.45 -16.60
N LEU A 11 3.22 -30.79 -15.50
CA LEU A 11 2.40 -29.75 -14.86
C LEU A 11 2.18 -28.53 -15.77
N TYR A 12 2.89 -28.40 -16.89
CA TYR A 12 2.64 -27.37 -17.92
C TYR A 12 3.05 -27.79 -19.34
N HIS A 13 4.12 -28.59 -19.49
CA HIS A 13 4.68 -28.93 -20.80
C HIS A 13 4.04 -30.18 -21.41
N GLN A 14 3.77 -30.11 -22.71
CA GLN A 14 3.31 -31.24 -23.52
C GLN A 14 4.38 -32.32 -23.60
N THR A 15 3.96 -33.59 -23.56
CA THR A 15 4.85 -34.76 -23.57
C THR A 15 5.77 -34.75 -24.81
N GLU A 16 5.23 -34.42 -25.97
CA GLU A 16 5.93 -34.32 -27.25
C GLU A 16 7.05 -33.27 -27.23
N TYR A 17 6.87 -32.19 -26.47
CA TYR A 17 7.88 -31.15 -26.26
C TYR A 17 8.95 -31.59 -25.26
N ILE A 18 8.57 -32.24 -24.15
CA ILE A 18 9.53 -32.86 -23.21
C ILE A 18 10.40 -33.91 -23.94
N GLU A 19 9.81 -34.73 -24.82
CA GLU A 19 10.52 -35.68 -25.68
C GLU A 19 11.43 -35.00 -26.72
N LEU A 20 11.05 -33.82 -27.25
CA LEU A 20 11.92 -33.01 -28.11
C LEU A 20 13.14 -32.51 -27.34
N ILE A 21 12.93 -31.91 -26.16
CA ILE A 21 14.03 -31.42 -25.31
C ILE A 21 14.93 -32.56 -24.85
N ASN A 22 14.39 -33.74 -24.53
CA ASN A 22 15.19 -34.94 -24.24
C ASN A 22 16.10 -35.33 -25.41
N ARG A 23 15.58 -35.34 -26.65
CA ARG A 23 16.37 -35.72 -27.84
C ARG A 23 17.56 -34.81 -28.11
N THR A 24 17.52 -33.53 -27.68
CA THR A 24 18.67 -32.60 -27.81
C THR A 24 19.96 -33.11 -27.16
N THR A 25 19.87 -33.99 -26.15
CA THR A 25 21.03 -34.64 -25.52
C THR A 25 21.82 -35.57 -26.46
N THR A 26 21.20 -35.97 -27.57
CA THR A 26 21.77 -36.92 -28.57
C THR A 26 21.94 -36.34 -29.98
N MET A 27 21.44 -35.12 -30.21
CA MET A 27 21.57 -34.41 -31.49
C MET A 27 23.00 -33.89 -31.70
N THR A 28 23.43 -33.82 -32.96
CA THR A 28 24.67 -33.15 -33.36
C THR A 28 24.53 -31.62 -33.36
N ASP A 29 25.65 -30.90 -33.33
CA ASP A 29 25.67 -29.43 -33.38
C ASP A 29 24.94 -28.85 -34.62
N SER A 30 24.82 -29.59 -35.73
CA SER A 30 24.03 -29.17 -36.91
C SER A 30 22.53 -29.29 -36.62
N GLU A 31 22.07 -30.44 -36.14
CA GLU A 31 20.66 -30.68 -35.80
C GLU A 31 20.18 -29.73 -34.69
N LEU A 32 21.03 -29.45 -33.70
CA LEU A 32 20.75 -28.47 -32.64
C LEU A 32 20.65 -27.04 -33.19
N LYS A 33 21.48 -26.67 -34.17
CA LYS A 33 21.41 -25.37 -34.84
C LYS A 33 20.18 -25.26 -35.75
N GLU A 34 19.85 -26.32 -36.47
CA GLU A 34 18.65 -26.42 -37.32
C GLU A 34 17.38 -26.31 -36.48
N LEU A 35 17.31 -27.00 -35.33
CA LEU A 35 16.24 -26.83 -34.34
C LEU A 35 16.17 -25.38 -33.82
N SER A 36 17.31 -24.82 -33.38
CA SER A 36 17.38 -23.44 -32.87
C SER A 36 16.89 -22.42 -33.91
N ALA A 37 17.12 -22.65 -35.21
CA ALA A 37 16.69 -21.78 -36.30
C ALA A 37 15.18 -21.83 -36.60
N THR A 38 14.41 -22.73 -35.96
CA THR A 38 12.93 -22.81 -36.06
C THR A 38 12.20 -22.14 -34.89
N LEU A 39 12.93 -21.53 -33.96
CA LEU A 39 12.45 -21.04 -32.68
C LEU A 39 12.91 -19.59 -32.47
N ASP A 40 12.14 -18.77 -31.75
CA ASP A 40 12.56 -17.39 -31.48
C ASP A 40 13.56 -17.33 -30.33
N SER A 41 14.76 -16.84 -30.65
CA SER A 41 15.77 -16.41 -29.67
C SER A 41 16.20 -17.49 -28.66
N VAL A 42 16.33 -18.75 -29.12
CA VAL A 42 16.82 -19.89 -28.32
C VAL A 42 18.06 -20.52 -28.93
N TYR A 43 18.90 -21.14 -28.09
CA TYR A 43 20.01 -21.99 -28.50
C TYR A 43 20.05 -23.28 -27.66
N PHE A 44 20.48 -24.38 -28.26
CA PHE A 44 20.65 -25.67 -27.58
C PHE A 44 22.10 -26.16 -27.58
N ASN A 45 22.44 -26.93 -26.56
CA ASN A 45 23.60 -27.81 -26.51
C ASN A 45 23.20 -29.11 -25.79
N LYS A 46 24.04 -30.15 -25.84
CA LYS A 46 23.80 -31.46 -25.22
C LYS A 46 23.42 -31.39 -23.72
N ASP A 47 23.88 -30.38 -22.99
CA ASP A 47 23.71 -30.22 -21.54
C ASP A 47 22.47 -29.34 -21.21
N THR A 48 21.77 -28.80 -22.22
CA THR A 48 20.59 -27.92 -22.04
C THR A 48 19.45 -28.63 -21.29
N SER A 49 19.11 -29.88 -21.63
CA SER A 49 18.02 -30.62 -20.97
C SER A 49 18.29 -30.84 -19.48
N LEU A 50 19.51 -31.22 -19.10
CA LEU A 50 19.91 -31.36 -17.70
C LEU A 50 19.87 -30.01 -16.97
N SER A 51 20.38 -28.95 -17.60
CA SER A 51 20.38 -27.60 -17.02
C SER A 51 18.96 -27.08 -16.78
N ALA A 52 18.05 -27.28 -17.74
CA ALA A 52 16.64 -26.91 -17.61
C ALA A 52 15.93 -27.69 -16.50
N ARG A 53 16.17 -29.01 -16.38
CA ARG A 53 15.61 -29.82 -15.28
C ARG A 53 16.13 -29.41 -13.90
N LEU A 54 17.40 -29.00 -13.79
CA LEU A 54 17.98 -28.46 -12.56
C LEU A 54 17.44 -27.06 -12.22
N SER A 55 17.13 -26.24 -13.24
CA SER A 55 16.49 -24.93 -13.06
C SER A 55 15.12 -25.07 -12.41
N VAL A 56 14.21 -25.83 -13.03
CA VAL A 56 12.87 -26.13 -12.47
C VAL A 56 12.98 -26.81 -11.10
N GLY A 57 13.90 -27.76 -10.93
CA GLY A 57 14.10 -28.48 -9.66
C GLY A 57 14.58 -27.61 -8.50
N SER A 58 15.25 -26.50 -8.80
CA SER A 58 15.61 -25.50 -7.78
C SER A 58 14.36 -24.77 -7.26
N TRP A 59 13.44 -24.42 -8.15
CA TRP A 59 12.17 -23.79 -7.78
C TRP A 59 11.25 -24.72 -7.00
N ILE A 60 11.12 -26.00 -7.41
CA ILE A 60 10.35 -26.99 -6.64
C ILE A 60 10.90 -27.14 -5.22
N GLN A 61 12.23 -27.28 -5.07
CA GLN A 61 12.87 -27.37 -3.75
C GLN A 61 12.67 -26.10 -2.91
N ALA A 62 12.68 -24.92 -3.52
CA ALA A 62 12.38 -23.67 -2.83
C ALA A 62 10.91 -23.62 -2.34
N VAL A 63 9.96 -24.08 -3.16
CA VAL A 63 8.54 -24.18 -2.78
C VAL A 63 8.36 -25.15 -1.61
N ASP A 64 8.99 -26.34 -1.65
CA ASP A 64 8.95 -27.30 -0.55
C ASP A 64 9.54 -26.78 0.77
N LEU A 65 10.65 -26.05 0.70
CA LEU A 65 11.31 -25.48 1.89
C LEU A 65 10.48 -24.35 2.52
N VAL A 66 9.89 -23.48 1.71
CA VAL A 66 9.04 -22.36 2.15
C VAL A 66 7.65 -22.84 2.60
N HIS A 67 7.09 -23.86 1.96
CA HIS A 67 5.81 -24.45 2.37
C HIS A 67 5.89 -25.14 3.73
N ARG A 68 6.92 -25.96 3.94
CA ARG A 68 7.15 -26.68 5.21
C ARG A 68 7.63 -25.77 6.35
N GLY A 69 8.09 -24.56 6.04
CA GLY A 69 8.61 -23.60 7.01
C GLY A 69 10.06 -23.86 7.44
N ASP A 70 10.81 -24.66 6.68
CA ASP A 70 12.25 -24.87 6.89
C ASP A 70 13.02 -23.55 6.68
N VAL A 71 12.53 -22.70 5.78
CA VAL A 71 13.00 -21.32 5.53
C VAL A 71 11.80 -20.39 5.35
N ARG A 72 11.98 -19.09 5.61
CA ARG A 72 10.93 -18.07 5.39
C ARG A 72 10.71 -17.79 3.90
N ASN A 73 11.81 -17.70 3.15
CA ASN A 73 11.89 -17.23 1.78
C ASN A 73 13.10 -17.88 1.07
N ALA A 74 13.22 -17.72 -0.26
CA ALA A 74 14.28 -18.36 -1.04
C ALA A 74 14.71 -17.55 -2.28
N PHE A 75 15.93 -17.81 -2.76
CA PHE A 75 16.46 -17.30 -4.02
C PHE A 75 16.98 -18.44 -4.91
N CYS A 76 16.36 -18.62 -6.07
CA CYS A 76 16.72 -19.59 -7.11
C CYS A 76 17.68 -18.95 -8.12
N LEU A 77 18.99 -19.03 -7.86
CA LEU A 77 20.01 -18.58 -8.82
C LEU A 77 20.20 -19.62 -9.93
N VAL A 78 19.32 -19.57 -10.93
CA VAL A 78 19.17 -20.60 -11.97
C VAL A 78 19.43 -20.09 -13.38
N ARG A 79 19.80 -21.01 -14.28
CA ARG A 79 19.81 -20.85 -15.75
C ARG A 79 19.53 -22.22 -16.38
N PRO A 80 18.77 -22.35 -17.48
CA PRO A 80 18.12 -21.28 -18.26
C PRO A 80 16.93 -20.61 -17.53
N PRO A 81 16.53 -19.41 -17.99
CA PRO A 81 15.29 -18.75 -17.57
C PRO A 81 14.03 -19.55 -18.01
N GLY A 82 12.86 -19.08 -17.60
CA GLY A 82 11.58 -19.77 -17.73
C GLY A 82 10.41 -18.96 -18.29
N HIS A 83 10.25 -17.68 -17.93
CA HIS A 83 8.98 -16.94 -18.14
C HIS A 83 8.46 -16.81 -19.60
N HIS A 84 9.31 -17.02 -20.62
CA HIS A 84 8.92 -17.08 -22.04
C HIS A 84 8.64 -18.49 -22.59
N ALA A 85 9.05 -19.56 -21.91
CA ALA A 85 8.89 -20.92 -22.44
C ALA A 85 7.41 -21.33 -22.44
N LEU A 86 6.91 -21.71 -23.61
CA LEU A 86 5.52 -22.13 -23.81
C LEU A 86 5.36 -23.61 -23.46
N SER A 87 4.11 -24.07 -23.34
CA SER A 87 3.80 -25.47 -23.05
C SER A 87 4.26 -26.46 -24.14
N ASN A 88 4.60 -25.97 -25.34
CA ASN A 88 5.02 -26.79 -26.47
C ASN A 88 6.27 -26.27 -27.23
N GLU A 89 6.88 -25.17 -26.78
CA GLU A 89 7.87 -24.44 -27.57
C GLU A 89 8.85 -23.64 -26.70
N ALA A 90 10.15 -23.70 -27.02
CA ALA A 90 11.17 -22.88 -26.39
C ALA A 90 11.17 -21.47 -27.01
N CYS A 91 11.32 -20.43 -26.19
CA CYS A 91 11.35 -19.03 -26.63
C CYS A 91 12.22 -18.19 -25.70
N GLY A 92 12.90 -17.16 -26.21
CA GLY A 92 13.52 -16.12 -25.37
C GLY A 92 14.53 -16.65 -24.35
N PHE A 93 15.47 -17.49 -24.80
CA PHE A 93 16.41 -18.27 -24.00
C PHE A 93 15.78 -19.26 -22.98
N CYS A 94 14.46 -19.28 -22.82
CA CYS A 94 13.73 -20.11 -21.88
C CYS A 94 13.43 -21.49 -22.48
N ILE A 95 13.62 -22.56 -21.69
CA ILE A 95 13.45 -23.95 -22.14
C ILE A 95 12.24 -24.61 -21.47
N TYR A 96 12.15 -24.52 -20.14
CA TYR A 96 10.96 -24.92 -19.38
C TYR A 96 10.54 -23.75 -18.50
N ASN A 97 9.24 -23.47 -18.44
CA ASN A 97 8.73 -22.36 -17.63
C ASN A 97 8.81 -22.68 -16.12
N ASN A 98 9.93 -22.27 -15.53
CA ASN A 98 10.27 -22.50 -14.13
C ASN A 98 9.16 -22.06 -13.17
N ILE A 99 8.65 -20.83 -13.35
CA ILE A 99 7.71 -20.20 -12.41
C ILE A 99 6.28 -20.74 -12.57
N VAL A 100 5.85 -21.07 -13.80
CA VAL A 100 4.55 -21.72 -14.04
C VAL A 100 4.51 -23.12 -13.43
N ILE A 101 5.58 -23.93 -13.62
CA ILE A 101 5.66 -25.26 -13.01
C ILE A 101 5.65 -25.17 -11.48
N ALA A 102 6.38 -24.21 -10.90
CA ALA A 102 6.39 -23.97 -9.45
C ALA A 102 5.00 -23.56 -8.90
N ALA A 103 4.27 -22.71 -9.63
CA ALA A 103 2.92 -22.30 -9.27
C ALA A 103 1.91 -23.46 -9.39
N ASN A 104 1.94 -24.24 -10.47
CA ASN A 104 1.07 -25.41 -10.63
C ASN A 104 1.37 -26.50 -9.59
N TYR A 105 2.65 -26.75 -9.29
CA TYR A 105 3.05 -27.63 -8.18
C TYR A 105 2.46 -27.18 -6.84
N ALA A 106 2.57 -25.89 -6.52
CA ALA A 106 1.97 -25.33 -5.31
C ALA A 106 0.42 -25.44 -5.31
N ILE A 107 -0.24 -25.20 -6.45
CA ILE A 107 -1.71 -25.28 -6.57
C ILE A 107 -2.23 -26.72 -6.43
N GLU A 108 -1.60 -27.68 -7.11
CA GLU A 108 -2.10 -29.05 -7.25
C GLU A 108 -1.63 -29.97 -6.12
N GLN A 109 -0.35 -29.88 -5.75
CA GLN A 109 0.27 -30.80 -4.79
C GLN A 109 0.22 -30.24 -3.36
N LEU A 110 0.33 -28.91 -3.20
CA LEU A 110 0.38 -28.23 -1.91
C LEU A 110 -0.88 -27.39 -1.59
N ASN A 111 -1.92 -27.49 -2.42
CA ASN A 111 -3.25 -26.90 -2.22
C ASN A 111 -3.30 -25.36 -2.07
N TYR A 112 -2.35 -24.62 -2.64
CA TYR A 112 -2.41 -23.15 -2.67
C TYR A 112 -3.61 -22.64 -3.50
N ASN A 113 -4.21 -21.52 -3.08
CA ASN A 113 -5.41 -20.95 -3.71
C ASN A 113 -5.23 -19.50 -4.16
N ARG A 114 -4.22 -18.77 -3.66
CA ARG A 114 -3.85 -17.43 -4.14
C ARG A 114 -2.33 -17.29 -4.21
N ILE A 115 -1.75 -17.41 -5.40
CA ILE A 115 -0.33 -17.18 -5.68
C ILE A 115 -0.20 -15.85 -6.43
N LEU A 116 0.68 -14.97 -5.96
CA LEU A 116 1.05 -13.77 -6.70
C LEU A 116 2.34 -14.05 -7.46
N ILE A 117 2.33 -13.83 -8.77
CA ILE A 117 3.53 -13.77 -9.60
C ILE A 117 3.81 -12.30 -9.91
N VAL A 118 4.98 -11.81 -9.53
CA VAL A 118 5.51 -10.52 -9.99
C VAL A 118 6.66 -10.79 -10.95
N ASP A 119 6.52 -10.34 -12.18
CA ASP A 119 7.57 -10.36 -13.19
C ASP A 119 8.12 -8.94 -13.36
N TRP A 120 9.39 -8.74 -13.03
CA TRP A 120 10.08 -7.44 -13.15
C TRP A 120 11.24 -7.47 -14.18
N ASP A 121 11.37 -8.59 -14.89
CA ASP A 121 12.20 -8.67 -16.09
C ASP A 121 11.77 -7.61 -17.10
N VAL A 122 12.71 -7.07 -17.88
CA VAL A 122 12.38 -6.01 -18.84
C VAL A 122 11.53 -6.51 -20.01
N HIS A 123 11.42 -7.83 -20.20
CA HIS A 123 10.58 -8.46 -21.21
C HIS A 123 9.28 -9.00 -20.59
N HIS A 124 8.20 -8.98 -21.37
CA HIS A 124 6.93 -9.55 -20.91
C HIS A 124 7.00 -11.09 -20.86
N GLY A 125 6.81 -11.69 -19.68
CA GLY A 125 6.62 -13.13 -19.46
C GLY A 125 5.34 -13.70 -20.08
N ASN A 126 5.22 -13.59 -21.41
CA ASN A 126 4.09 -13.94 -22.25
C ASN A 126 3.57 -15.37 -22.03
N ALA A 127 4.46 -16.36 -21.86
CA ALA A 127 4.05 -17.73 -21.62
C ALA A 127 3.47 -17.93 -20.21
N THR A 128 3.97 -17.18 -19.22
CA THR A 128 3.41 -17.13 -17.87
C THR A 128 2.03 -16.46 -17.86
N GLN A 129 1.83 -15.37 -18.62
CA GLN A 129 0.49 -14.82 -18.89
C GLN A 129 -0.43 -15.89 -19.49
N TYR A 130 -0.01 -16.58 -20.56
CA TYR A 130 -0.86 -17.58 -21.23
C TYR A 130 -1.18 -18.79 -20.33
N ALA A 131 -0.27 -19.20 -19.44
CA ALA A 131 -0.48 -20.31 -18.51
C ALA A 131 -1.59 -20.06 -17.48
N PHE A 132 -1.87 -18.79 -17.15
CA PHE A 132 -2.81 -18.40 -16.10
C PHE A 132 -3.96 -17.51 -16.58
N TYR A 133 -4.12 -17.35 -17.89
CA TYR A 133 -5.00 -16.34 -18.49
C TYR A 133 -6.50 -16.49 -18.14
N ASP A 134 -6.94 -17.67 -17.71
CA ASP A 134 -8.29 -17.97 -17.22
C ASP A 134 -8.36 -18.38 -15.73
N ASN A 135 -7.22 -18.38 -15.01
CA ASN A 135 -7.07 -19.00 -13.70
C ASN A 135 -7.07 -17.98 -12.54
N PRO A 136 -8.16 -17.87 -11.74
CA PRO A 136 -8.25 -16.91 -10.63
C PRO A 136 -7.36 -17.25 -9.41
N LYS A 137 -6.67 -18.40 -9.40
CA LYS A 137 -5.73 -18.74 -8.32
C LYS A 137 -4.41 -17.99 -8.43
N VAL A 138 -4.07 -17.47 -9.61
CA VAL A 138 -2.82 -16.76 -9.86
C VAL A 138 -3.10 -15.33 -10.27
N LEU A 139 -2.55 -14.37 -9.53
CA LEU A 139 -2.45 -12.98 -9.97
C LEU A 139 -1.08 -12.80 -10.63
N PHE A 140 -1.04 -12.61 -11.94
CA PHE A 140 0.17 -12.31 -12.70
C PHE A 140 0.28 -10.80 -12.93
N ILE A 141 1.42 -10.21 -12.54
CA ILE A 141 1.73 -8.79 -12.76
C ILE A 141 3.11 -8.68 -13.42
N SER A 142 3.18 -8.12 -14.63
CA SER A 142 4.44 -7.93 -15.37
C SER A 142 4.71 -6.44 -15.65
N ILE A 143 5.92 -5.97 -15.31
CA ILE A 143 6.41 -4.60 -15.58
C ILE A 143 7.55 -4.68 -16.59
N HIS A 144 7.23 -4.47 -17.86
CA HIS A 144 8.13 -4.73 -18.99
C HIS A 144 8.20 -3.54 -19.95
N ARG A 145 9.31 -3.42 -20.68
CA ARG A 145 9.41 -2.49 -21.80
C ARG A 145 8.55 -2.99 -22.96
N PHE A 146 7.88 -2.05 -23.63
CA PHE A 146 6.91 -2.34 -24.68
C PHE A 146 7.17 -1.52 -25.95
N ASP A 147 7.66 -0.29 -25.83
CA ASP A 147 7.90 0.65 -26.94
C ASP A 147 6.70 0.70 -27.92
N ASN A 148 5.47 0.76 -27.40
CA ASN A 148 4.20 0.72 -28.14
C ASN A 148 3.95 -0.56 -28.97
N GLY A 149 4.67 -1.65 -28.67
CA GLY A 149 4.65 -2.91 -29.41
C GLY A 149 5.91 -3.15 -30.26
N GLU A 150 6.85 -2.20 -30.32
CA GLU A 150 8.09 -2.38 -31.08
C GLU A 150 9.16 -3.18 -30.30
N PHE A 151 9.12 -3.21 -28.97
CA PHE A 151 10.09 -3.97 -28.17
C PHE A 151 9.74 -5.46 -28.14
N TRP A 152 10.75 -6.33 -28.22
CA TRP A 152 10.59 -7.78 -28.21
C TRP A 152 9.93 -8.24 -26.88
N PRO A 153 8.92 -9.14 -26.89
CA PRO A 153 8.50 -10.00 -28.00
C PRO A 153 7.45 -9.41 -28.98
N SER A 154 7.23 -8.10 -28.98
CA SER A 154 6.39 -7.38 -29.96
C SER A 154 4.93 -7.83 -30.08
N LEU A 155 4.42 -8.46 -29.02
CA LEU A 155 3.04 -8.97 -28.93
C LEU A 155 2.05 -7.84 -28.61
N ARG A 156 0.92 -7.81 -29.31
CA ARG A 156 -0.21 -6.95 -28.93
C ARG A 156 -0.76 -7.33 -27.54
N GLU A 157 -0.57 -8.59 -27.19
CA GLU A 157 -1.04 -9.30 -26.01
C GLU A 157 -0.28 -8.89 -24.73
N SER A 158 0.84 -8.17 -24.87
CA SER A 158 1.60 -7.58 -23.75
C SER A 158 1.03 -6.25 -23.25
N ASN A 159 0.03 -5.67 -23.91
CA ASN A 159 -0.48 -4.34 -23.52
C ASN A 159 -1.46 -4.42 -22.32
N TYR A 160 -1.72 -3.28 -21.67
CA TYR A 160 -2.48 -3.17 -20.42
C TYR A 160 -3.93 -3.70 -20.47
N ASP A 161 -4.54 -3.80 -21.65
CA ASP A 161 -5.93 -4.22 -21.82
C ASP A 161 -6.15 -5.74 -21.81
N PHE A 162 -5.06 -6.52 -21.89
CA PHE A 162 -5.07 -7.98 -21.83
C PHE A 162 -5.17 -8.50 -20.39
N ILE A 163 -6.32 -8.23 -19.75
CA ILE A 163 -6.54 -8.52 -18.33
C ILE A 163 -7.02 -9.96 -18.03
N GLY A 164 -6.93 -10.90 -18.97
CA GLY A 164 -7.44 -12.27 -18.78
C GLY A 164 -8.91 -12.46 -19.13
N ILE A 165 -9.32 -13.73 -19.16
CA ILE A 165 -10.61 -14.25 -19.65
C ILE A 165 -11.31 -15.13 -18.61
N GLY A 166 -12.58 -15.44 -18.84
CA GLY A 166 -13.35 -16.37 -18.00
C GLY A 166 -13.28 -16.00 -16.52
N ARG A 167 -12.76 -16.91 -15.70
CA ARG A 167 -12.61 -16.72 -14.24
C ARG A 167 -11.35 -15.92 -13.86
N GLY A 168 -10.29 -15.99 -14.67
CA GLY A 168 -9.04 -15.24 -14.54
C GLY A 168 -9.13 -13.78 -14.99
N ARG A 169 -10.30 -13.31 -15.45
CA ARG A 169 -10.50 -11.92 -15.84
C ARG A 169 -10.25 -10.96 -14.67
N GLY A 170 -9.31 -10.04 -14.89
CA GLY A 170 -8.77 -9.09 -13.93
C GLY A 170 -7.61 -9.64 -13.09
N PHE A 171 -7.16 -10.88 -13.30
CA PHE A 171 -5.99 -11.47 -12.60
C PHE A 171 -4.72 -11.51 -13.47
N ASN A 172 -4.79 -11.06 -14.73
CA ASN A 172 -3.61 -10.73 -15.53
C ASN A 172 -3.42 -9.21 -15.57
N VAL A 173 -2.19 -8.73 -15.36
CA VAL A 173 -1.87 -7.30 -15.27
C VAL A 173 -0.56 -7.02 -16.02
N ASN A 174 -0.69 -6.32 -17.13
CA ASN A 174 0.44 -5.85 -17.91
C ASN A 174 0.67 -4.36 -17.66
N ILE A 175 1.91 -3.98 -17.33
CA ILE A 175 2.30 -2.60 -17.07
C ILE A 175 3.38 -2.21 -18.10
N PRO A 176 2.97 -1.90 -19.35
CA PRO A 176 3.88 -1.67 -20.47
C PRO A 176 4.58 -0.32 -20.35
N LEU A 177 5.91 -0.31 -20.48
CA LEU A 177 6.72 0.90 -20.47
C LEU A 177 6.98 1.35 -21.92
N ASN A 178 6.54 2.56 -22.26
CA ASN A 178 6.59 3.12 -23.61
C ASN A 178 7.65 4.24 -23.75
N ASP A 179 8.70 4.18 -22.93
CA ASP A 179 9.87 5.05 -22.94
C ASP A 179 11.07 4.25 -22.36
N LYS A 180 12.29 4.65 -22.71
CA LYS A 180 13.54 4.09 -22.16
C LYS A 180 14.02 4.83 -20.92
N ASP A 181 13.70 6.12 -20.78
CA ASP A 181 14.11 6.89 -19.59
C ASP A 181 13.15 6.63 -18.42
N VAL A 182 13.23 5.41 -17.89
CA VAL A 182 12.45 4.89 -16.77
C VAL A 182 13.41 4.41 -15.69
N GLY A 183 13.24 4.90 -14.46
CA GLY A 183 14.14 4.67 -13.34
C GLY A 183 13.44 4.30 -12.02
N ASP A 184 14.19 4.45 -10.92
CA ASP A 184 13.77 4.06 -9.58
C ASP A 184 12.43 4.68 -9.14
N SER A 185 12.23 5.97 -9.42
CA SER A 185 11.01 6.69 -9.04
C SER A 185 9.77 6.20 -9.80
N ASP A 186 9.95 5.80 -11.06
CA ASP A 186 8.88 5.23 -11.89
C ASP A 186 8.45 3.84 -11.38
N TYR A 187 9.42 2.93 -11.18
CA TYR A 187 9.13 1.59 -10.65
C TYR A 187 8.56 1.65 -9.23
N LEU A 188 9.02 2.58 -8.37
CA LEU A 188 8.38 2.84 -7.08
C LEU A 188 6.94 3.31 -7.26
N THR A 189 6.66 4.23 -8.18
CA THR A 189 5.29 4.70 -8.46
C THR A 189 4.39 3.56 -8.96
N ILE A 190 4.88 2.70 -9.85
CA ILE A 190 4.17 1.49 -10.31
C ILE A 190 3.87 0.55 -9.13
N PHE A 191 4.85 0.32 -8.26
CA PHE A 191 4.65 -0.51 -7.06
C PHE A 191 3.65 0.08 -6.08
N HIS A 192 3.70 1.40 -5.85
CA HIS A 192 2.83 2.12 -4.93
C HIS A 192 1.39 2.22 -5.41
N ARG A 193 1.17 2.42 -6.72
CA ARG A 193 -0.16 2.68 -7.31
C ARG A 193 -0.85 1.44 -7.89
N ILE A 194 -0.12 0.36 -8.21
CA ILE A 194 -0.67 -0.85 -8.82
C ILE A 194 -0.28 -2.11 -8.05
N VAL A 195 1.03 -2.46 -8.01
CA VAL A 195 1.47 -3.78 -7.52
C VAL A 195 1.05 -4.03 -6.08
N LEU A 196 1.35 -3.11 -5.16
CA LEU A 196 1.02 -3.28 -3.75
C LEU A 196 -0.50 -3.16 -3.49
N PRO A 197 -1.22 -2.15 -4.01
CA PRO A 197 -2.67 -2.11 -3.88
C PRO A 197 -3.37 -3.42 -4.25
N MET A 198 -3.01 -3.99 -5.40
CA MET A 198 -3.60 -5.25 -5.89
C MET A 198 -3.13 -6.47 -5.08
N ALA A 199 -1.85 -6.53 -4.71
CA ALA A 199 -1.30 -7.62 -3.91
C ALA A 199 -1.89 -7.67 -2.48
N TYR A 200 -2.18 -6.52 -1.87
CA TYR A 200 -2.86 -6.45 -0.57
C TYR A 200 -4.34 -6.85 -0.65
N GLU A 201 -5.08 -6.41 -1.67
CA GLU A 201 -6.48 -6.84 -1.87
C GLU A 201 -6.58 -8.35 -2.20
N PHE A 202 -5.62 -8.89 -2.94
CA PHE A 202 -5.54 -10.32 -3.28
C PHE A 202 -5.16 -11.21 -2.08
N SER A 203 -4.37 -10.70 -1.13
CA SER A 203 -3.91 -11.44 0.07
C SER A 203 -3.31 -12.82 -0.27
N PRO A 204 -2.15 -12.87 -0.98
CA PRO A 204 -1.54 -14.12 -1.44
C PRO A 204 -1.07 -15.02 -0.29
N GLU A 205 -1.01 -16.31 -0.57
CA GLU A 205 -0.45 -17.37 0.28
C GLU A 205 1.01 -17.69 -0.03
N LEU A 206 1.45 -17.36 -1.25
CA LEU A 206 2.81 -17.49 -1.76
C LEU A 206 3.06 -16.38 -2.78
N ILE A 207 4.27 -15.82 -2.78
CA ILE A 207 4.73 -14.88 -3.79
C ILE A 207 5.89 -15.51 -4.53
N LEU A 208 5.78 -15.57 -5.86
CA LEU A 208 6.85 -15.96 -6.76
C LEU A 208 7.30 -14.71 -7.53
N ILE A 209 8.61 -14.52 -7.71
CA ILE A 209 9.16 -13.39 -8.47
C ILE A 209 10.03 -13.91 -9.61
N SER A 210 9.59 -13.67 -10.85
CA SER A 210 10.41 -13.78 -12.06
C SER A 210 11.33 -12.56 -12.08
N ALA A 211 12.58 -12.76 -11.67
CA ALA A 211 13.51 -11.69 -11.39
C ALA A 211 14.57 -11.57 -12.47
N GLY A 212 14.20 -10.91 -13.56
CA GLY A 212 15.16 -10.35 -14.50
C GLY A 212 15.86 -9.12 -13.93
N TYR A 213 17.14 -8.95 -14.25
CA TYR A 213 17.92 -7.77 -13.87
C TYR A 213 18.43 -6.99 -15.10
N ASP A 214 17.77 -7.17 -16.24
CA ASP A 214 17.99 -6.44 -17.48
C ASP A 214 17.23 -5.12 -17.56
N SER A 215 16.30 -4.89 -16.63
CA SER A 215 15.77 -3.56 -16.31
C SER A 215 16.79 -2.68 -15.55
N SER A 216 17.90 -3.24 -15.05
CA SER A 216 19.00 -2.48 -14.44
C SER A 216 19.77 -1.65 -15.46
N PHE A 217 20.27 -0.48 -15.05
CA PHE A 217 21.10 0.36 -15.90
C PHE A 217 22.33 -0.37 -16.44
N GLY A 218 22.78 0.01 -17.63
CA GLY A 218 23.90 -0.63 -18.31
C GLY A 218 23.57 -1.98 -18.93
N CYS A 219 22.36 -2.53 -18.77
CA CYS A 219 21.93 -3.68 -19.57
C CYS A 219 21.78 -3.28 -21.06
N PRO A 220 22.50 -3.92 -22.00
CA PRO A 220 22.43 -3.56 -23.42
C PRO A 220 21.07 -3.91 -24.07
N VAL A 221 20.31 -4.84 -23.47
CA VAL A 221 19.02 -5.32 -23.99
C VAL A 221 17.87 -4.42 -23.52
N GLY A 222 17.67 -4.33 -22.20
CA GLY A 222 16.55 -3.59 -21.62
C GLY A 222 16.65 -2.07 -21.75
N GLN A 223 17.87 -1.52 -21.62
CA GLN A 223 18.17 -0.09 -21.82
C GLN A 223 17.37 0.87 -20.91
N LEU A 224 16.90 0.39 -19.75
CA LEU A 224 16.29 1.21 -18.69
C LEU A 224 17.34 1.69 -17.66
N ASN A 225 16.94 2.50 -16.68
CA ASN A 225 17.85 3.28 -15.83
C ASN A 225 17.95 2.85 -14.36
N LEU A 226 17.27 1.77 -13.94
CA LEU A 226 17.12 1.34 -12.53
C LEU A 226 18.46 1.07 -11.83
N SER A 227 18.54 1.43 -10.54
CA SER A 227 19.66 1.12 -9.65
C SER A 227 19.58 -0.31 -9.09
N PRO A 228 20.73 -0.98 -8.82
CA PRO A 228 20.75 -2.27 -8.12
C PRO A 228 20.14 -2.25 -6.72
N SER A 229 20.25 -1.13 -5.99
CA SER A 229 19.70 -0.99 -4.65
C SER A 229 18.16 -0.95 -4.64
N LEU A 230 17.52 -0.55 -5.75
CA LEU A 230 16.06 -0.54 -5.89
C LEU A 230 15.41 -1.90 -5.61
N TYR A 231 15.99 -2.99 -6.14
CA TYR A 231 15.39 -4.33 -6.04
C TYR A 231 15.26 -4.80 -4.57
N ALA A 232 16.12 -4.33 -3.66
CA ALA A 232 15.93 -4.53 -2.23
C ALA A 232 14.60 -3.91 -1.73
N HIS A 233 14.28 -2.68 -2.15
CA HIS A 233 13.02 -2.02 -1.76
C HIS A 233 11.80 -2.69 -2.40
N LEU A 234 11.89 -3.21 -3.62
CA LEU A 234 10.81 -3.98 -4.25
C LEU A 234 10.56 -5.29 -3.48
N THR A 235 11.63 -6.02 -3.18
CA THR A 235 11.62 -7.28 -2.41
C THR A 235 11.04 -7.09 -1.02
N HIS A 236 11.56 -6.14 -0.24
CA HIS A 236 11.10 -5.90 1.13
C HIS A 236 9.61 -5.53 1.17
N LYS A 237 9.11 -4.74 0.22
CA LYS A 237 7.67 -4.40 0.17
C LYS A 237 6.78 -5.63 -0.03
N LEU A 238 7.21 -6.59 -0.84
CA LEU A 238 6.50 -7.85 -1.06
C LEU A 238 6.63 -8.81 0.15
N MET A 239 7.72 -8.78 0.90
CA MET A 239 7.90 -9.56 2.13
C MET A 239 6.94 -9.22 3.27
N ALA A 240 6.18 -8.13 3.17
CA ALA A 240 5.05 -7.86 4.07
C ALA A 240 3.91 -8.87 3.89
N LEU A 241 3.76 -9.43 2.69
CA LEU A 241 2.64 -10.27 2.29
C LEU A 241 3.02 -11.76 2.37
N ALA A 242 2.01 -12.64 2.28
CA ALA A 242 2.17 -14.09 2.37
C ALA A 242 2.96 -14.59 3.62
N GLU A 243 2.95 -13.83 4.72
CA GLU A 243 3.76 -14.11 5.92
C GLU A 243 5.26 -14.20 5.62
N GLY A 244 5.74 -13.44 4.63
CA GLY A 244 7.12 -13.44 4.17
C GLY A 244 7.49 -14.57 3.19
N LYS A 245 6.53 -15.40 2.77
CA LYS A 245 6.72 -16.51 1.81
C LYS A 245 6.94 -15.99 0.40
N VAL A 246 8.15 -15.50 0.14
CA VAL A 246 8.63 -14.99 -1.14
C VAL A 246 9.69 -15.94 -1.70
N ILE A 247 9.52 -16.37 -2.95
CA ILE A 247 10.52 -17.13 -3.70
C ILE A 247 10.88 -16.31 -4.93
N VAL A 248 12.15 -15.92 -5.01
CA VAL A 248 12.70 -15.19 -6.15
C VAL A 248 13.48 -16.17 -7.03
N GLY A 249 13.44 -16.05 -8.35
CA GLY A 249 14.36 -16.78 -9.22
C GLY A 249 14.83 -15.96 -10.41
N LEU A 250 16.08 -16.18 -10.81
CA LEU A 250 16.72 -15.44 -11.89
C LEU A 250 16.08 -15.75 -13.25
N GLU A 251 15.71 -14.71 -13.97
CA GLU A 251 15.31 -14.76 -15.39
C GLU A 251 16.42 -14.12 -16.26
N GLY A 252 16.19 -12.93 -16.83
CA GLY A 252 17.15 -12.15 -17.61
C GLY A 252 18.15 -11.32 -16.78
N GLY A 253 18.94 -10.50 -17.49
CA GLY A 253 20.05 -9.72 -16.92
C GLY A 253 21.36 -9.94 -17.66
N TYR A 254 21.74 -8.97 -18.50
CA TYR A 254 22.80 -9.18 -19.51
C TYR A 254 24.03 -8.26 -19.37
N TYR A 255 24.07 -7.41 -18.33
CA TYR A 255 25.29 -6.74 -17.88
C TYR A 255 25.72 -7.35 -16.54
N LEU A 256 26.79 -8.14 -16.56
CA LEU A 256 27.13 -9.07 -15.46
C LEU A 256 27.37 -8.36 -14.12
N ASP A 257 27.97 -7.17 -14.15
CA ASP A 257 28.31 -6.43 -12.95
C ASP A 257 27.05 -5.91 -12.22
N THR A 258 26.12 -5.25 -12.92
CA THR A 258 24.86 -4.78 -12.31
C THR A 258 23.92 -5.94 -11.98
N LEU A 259 23.86 -7.00 -12.81
CA LEU A 259 23.18 -8.26 -12.45
C LEU A 259 23.66 -8.78 -11.10
N SER A 260 24.97 -8.85 -10.87
CA SER A 260 25.53 -9.41 -9.63
C SER A 260 25.20 -8.55 -8.40
N GLU A 261 25.25 -7.22 -8.53
CA GLU A 261 24.92 -6.28 -7.46
C GLU A 261 23.42 -6.33 -7.13
N SER A 262 22.55 -6.38 -8.15
CA SER A 262 21.09 -6.43 -7.98
C SER A 262 20.63 -7.74 -7.33
N VAL A 263 21.22 -8.88 -7.72
CA VAL A 263 21.02 -10.17 -7.03
C VAL A 263 21.42 -10.09 -5.56
N CYS A 264 22.54 -9.45 -5.25
CA CYS A 264 23.00 -9.29 -3.86
C CYS A 264 22.07 -8.37 -3.05
N HIS A 265 21.57 -7.28 -3.62
CA HIS A 265 20.59 -6.41 -2.97
C HIS A 265 19.25 -7.12 -2.69
N THR A 266 18.74 -7.89 -3.66
CA THR A 266 17.55 -8.73 -3.46
C THR A 266 17.77 -9.75 -2.33
N LEU A 267 18.91 -10.45 -2.33
CA LEU A 267 19.23 -11.44 -1.31
C LEU A 267 19.41 -10.81 0.09
N SER A 268 20.02 -9.64 0.18
CA SER A 268 20.18 -8.88 1.43
C SER A 268 18.83 -8.49 2.04
N ALA A 269 17.87 -8.06 1.21
CA ALA A 269 16.49 -7.84 1.65
C ALA A 269 15.81 -9.14 2.14
N LEU A 270 15.96 -10.27 1.41
CA LEU A 270 15.42 -11.57 1.85
C LEU A 270 15.99 -12.02 3.20
N LEU A 271 17.28 -11.76 3.46
CA LEU A 271 17.95 -12.06 4.73
C LEU A 271 17.49 -11.17 5.90
N GLY A 272 16.80 -10.06 5.63
CA GLY A 272 16.34 -9.11 6.65
C GLY A 272 17.42 -8.10 7.07
N ASP A 273 18.42 -7.84 6.22
CA ASP A 273 19.42 -6.81 6.45
C ASP A 273 18.82 -5.39 6.45
N PRO A 274 19.51 -4.38 7.04
CA PRO A 274 19.08 -2.99 6.95
C PRO A 274 18.98 -2.51 5.49
N MET A 275 17.87 -1.85 5.17
CA MET A 275 17.59 -1.34 3.83
C MET A 275 18.70 -0.43 3.29
N PRO A 276 19.11 -0.57 2.01
CA PRO A 276 20.03 0.36 1.39
C PRO A 276 19.40 1.77 1.28
N SER A 277 20.25 2.75 0.97
CA SER A 277 19.80 4.06 0.53
C SER A 277 19.53 4.06 -0.98
N LEU A 278 18.82 5.06 -1.47
CA LEU A 278 18.64 5.33 -2.90
C LEU A 278 19.14 6.75 -3.24
N ASP A 279 19.35 7.03 -4.51
CA ASP A 279 19.48 8.39 -5.02
C ASP A 279 18.18 9.20 -4.80
N PRO A 280 18.23 10.54 -4.85
CA PRO A 280 17.03 11.39 -4.74
C PRO A 280 16.00 11.07 -5.82
N MET A 281 14.71 11.07 -5.47
CA MET A 281 13.64 10.80 -6.42
C MET A 281 13.61 11.84 -7.54
N GLN A 282 13.40 11.37 -8.76
CA GLN A 282 13.28 12.19 -9.96
C GLN A 282 11.79 12.43 -10.29
N PRO A 283 11.47 13.44 -11.13
CA PRO A 283 10.12 13.57 -11.70
C PRO A 283 9.75 12.29 -12.47
N ILE A 284 8.55 11.76 -12.23
CA ILE A 284 8.04 10.55 -12.89
C ILE A 284 7.85 10.80 -14.37
N ASN A 285 8.22 9.82 -15.20
CA ASN A 285 8.08 9.89 -16.64
C ASN A 285 6.58 9.99 -17.05
N PRO A 286 6.18 10.95 -17.90
CA PRO A 286 4.79 11.07 -18.37
C PRO A 286 4.23 9.81 -19.06
N SER A 287 5.10 9.03 -19.73
CA SER A 287 4.77 7.73 -20.34
C SER A 287 4.38 6.69 -19.27
N VAL A 288 5.02 6.73 -18.11
CA VAL A 288 4.69 5.86 -16.96
C VAL A 288 3.38 6.30 -16.32
N PHE A 289 3.11 7.60 -16.14
CA PHE A 289 1.80 8.07 -15.69
C PHE A 289 0.67 7.65 -16.63
N LYS A 290 0.88 7.72 -17.96
CA LYS A 290 -0.08 7.26 -18.96
C LYS A 290 -0.37 5.77 -18.80
N SER A 291 0.67 4.94 -18.72
CA SER A 291 0.55 3.49 -18.57
C SER A 291 -0.14 3.09 -17.26
N ILE A 292 0.17 3.78 -16.15
CA ILE A 292 -0.52 3.59 -14.86
C ILE A 292 -2.01 3.98 -14.97
N SER A 293 -2.34 5.11 -15.60
CA SER A 293 -3.72 5.55 -15.81
C SER A 293 -4.53 4.55 -16.64
N ASP A 294 -3.94 3.94 -17.66
CA ASP A 294 -4.60 2.94 -18.52
C ASP A 294 -4.81 1.60 -17.80
N CYS A 295 -3.84 1.18 -16.98
CA CYS A 295 -3.98 0.02 -16.08
C CYS A 295 -5.13 0.24 -15.08
N ILE A 296 -5.15 1.37 -14.36
CA ILE A 296 -6.20 1.71 -13.40
C ILE A 296 -7.58 1.77 -14.07
N SER A 297 -7.67 2.42 -15.24
CA SER A 297 -8.92 2.52 -16.00
C SER A 297 -9.48 1.16 -16.40
N THR A 298 -8.61 0.17 -16.63
CA THR A 298 -9.01 -1.18 -17.06
C THR A 298 -9.28 -2.13 -15.89
N LEU A 299 -8.54 -1.98 -14.78
CA LEU A 299 -8.53 -2.94 -13.65
C LEU A 299 -9.41 -2.51 -12.46
N SER A 300 -9.76 -1.24 -12.34
CA SER A 300 -10.65 -0.71 -11.30
C SER A 300 -12.02 -1.40 -11.23
N VAL A 301 -12.53 -1.96 -12.34
CA VAL A 301 -13.76 -2.79 -12.36
C VAL A 301 -13.65 -4.07 -11.53
N ARG A 302 -12.42 -4.51 -11.20
CA ARG A 302 -12.13 -5.73 -10.46
C ARG A 302 -11.53 -5.46 -9.07
N TRP A 303 -10.75 -4.40 -8.92
CA TRP A 303 -9.91 -4.13 -7.75
C TRP A 303 -10.32 -2.85 -7.03
N LYS A 304 -10.87 -2.99 -5.82
CA LYS A 304 -11.41 -1.90 -5.00
C LYS A 304 -10.32 -0.98 -4.46
N PHE A 305 -9.10 -1.46 -4.24
CA PHE A 305 -8.01 -0.60 -3.78
C PHE A 305 -7.63 0.47 -4.83
N LEU A 306 -7.94 0.23 -6.10
CA LEU A 306 -7.80 1.24 -7.16
C LEU A 306 -8.91 2.31 -7.13
N HIS A 307 -9.97 2.17 -6.31
CA HIS A 307 -11.06 3.15 -6.19
C HIS A 307 -10.68 4.43 -5.42
N ILE A 308 -9.45 4.51 -4.89
CA ILE A 308 -8.84 5.80 -4.53
C ILE A 308 -8.78 6.73 -5.75
N TYR A 309 -8.69 6.17 -6.96
CA TYR A 309 -8.58 6.89 -8.22
C TYR A 309 -9.94 7.07 -8.91
N PRO A 310 -10.55 8.28 -8.91
CA PRO A 310 -11.76 8.56 -9.68
C PRO A 310 -11.58 8.27 -11.18
N LEU A 311 -12.48 7.46 -11.71
CA LEU A 311 -12.72 7.32 -13.14
C LEU A 311 -13.55 8.51 -13.64
N LEU A 312 -13.29 9.01 -14.85
CA LEU A 312 -14.18 9.99 -15.49
C LEU A 312 -15.49 9.31 -15.92
N ASN A 313 -16.60 9.77 -15.32
CA ASN A 313 -18.01 9.51 -15.64
C ASN A 313 -18.28 8.72 -16.94
N ASP A 314 -18.46 7.40 -16.84
CA ASP A 314 -19.03 6.44 -17.81
C ASP A 314 -18.47 6.41 -19.25
N ASN A 315 -17.63 7.37 -19.64
CA ASN A 315 -17.16 7.62 -21.00
C ASN A 315 -15.64 7.51 -21.08
N VAL A 316 -15.07 6.52 -20.39
CA VAL A 316 -13.69 6.09 -20.60
C VAL A 316 -13.60 5.47 -22.00
N LEU A 317 -13.47 6.34 -23.00
CA LEU A 317 -13.14 5.98 -24.37
C LEU A 317 -11.73 5.37 -24.36
N LEU A 318 -11.68 4.05 -24.20
CA LEU A 318 -10.49 3.25 -24.43
C LEU A 318 -9.84 3.67 -25.76
N PRO A 319 -8.50 3.78 -25.85
CA PRO A 319 -7.81 4.08 -27.09
C PRO A 319 -8.30 3.19 -28.24
N ASP A 320 -8.42 3.74 -29.45
CA ASP A 320 -8.85 2.96 -30.62
C ASP A 320 -7.72 2.04 -31.11
N ILE A 321 -7.63 0.91 -30.43
CA ILE A 321 -6.72 -0.20 -30.69
C ILE A 321 -7.10 -1.04 -31.90
N SER A 322 -8.17 -0.73 -32.65
CA SER A 322 -8.64 -1.56 -33.77
C SER A 322 -7.64 -1.66 -34.93
N HIS A 323 -6.72 -0.70 -35.02
CA HIS A 323 -5.61 -0.70 -35.98
C HIS A 323 -4.49 -1.71 -35.63
N LEU A 324 -4.38 -2.12 -34.35
CA LEU A 324 -3.42 -3.12 -33.91
C LEU A 324 -4.04 -4.52 -34.00
N LYS A 325 -3.48 -5.37 -34.84
CA LYS A 325 -3.88 -6.78 -34.89
C LYS A 325 -3.44 -7.50 -33.62
N VAL A 326 -4.37 -8.27 -33.05
CA VAL A 326 -4.05 -9.40 -32.16
C VAL A 326 -3.12 -10.34 -32.93
N GLN A 327 -1.99 -10.71 -32.34
CA GLN A 327 -1.03 -11.64 -32.93
C GLN A 327 -1.03 -12.91 -32.07
N SER A 328 -1.46 -14.04 -32.63
CA SER A 328 -1.26 -15.29 -31.90
C SER A 328 0.24 -15.58 -31.85
N TRP A 329 0.75 -16.19 -30.77
CA TRP A 329 2.19 -16.54 -30.72
C TRP A 329 2.60 -17.40 -31.93
N SER A 330 1.68 -18.24 -32.42
CA SER A 330 1.83 -19.03 -33.64
C SER A 330 2.12 -18.22 -34.91
N ASP A 331 1.79 -16.93 -34.95
CA ASP A 331 2.11 -16.01 -36.06
C ASP A 331 3.51 -15.37 -35.88
N VAL A 332 3.98 -15.20 -34.63
CA VAL A 332 5.24 -14.55 -34.27
C VAL A 332 6.41 -15.56 -34.29
N LYS A 333 6.57 -16.23 -35.44
CA LYS A 333 7.57 -17.29 -35.68
C LYS A 333 8.77 -16.85 -36.52
N VAL A 334 8.89 -15.56 -36.81
CA VAL A 334 10.04 -14.99 -37.51
C VAL A 334 11.08 -14.60 -36.46
N PRO A 335 12.29 -15.20 -36.44
CA PRO A 335 13.36 -14.78 -35.52
C PRO A 335 13.85 -13.37 -35.90
N ASN A 336 13.20 -12.36 -35.35
CA ASN A 336 13.38 -10.96 -35.74
C ASN A 336 14.28 -10.18 -34.77
N PHE A 337 14.88 -10.88 -33.79
CA PHE A 337 15.85 -10.33 -32.86
C PHE A 337 17.27 -10.76 -33.21
N GLU A 338 17.88 -10.08 -34.19
CA GLU A 338 19.30 -9.77 -34.06
C GLU A 338 19.41 -8.56 -33.13
N PRO A 339 19.86 -8.70 -31.86
CA PRO A 339 20.15 -7.52 -31.07
C PRO A 339 21.30 -6.78 -31.73
N THR A 340 20.98 -5.65 -32.34
CA THR A 340 21.91 -4.82 -33.12
C THR A 340 22.99 -4.17 -32.27
N ASP A 341 22.76 -4.08 -30.96
CA ASP A 341 23.58 -3.32 -30.00
C ASP A 341 23.97 -4.17 -28.78
N LYS A 342 24.68 -5.29 -29.02
CA LYS A 342 25.07 -6.25 -27.95
C LYS A 342 26.18 -5.71 -27.03
N HIS A 343 26.85 -4.63 -27.42
CA HIS A 343 28.14 -4.21 -26.88
C HIS A 343 28.24 -2.68 -26.80
N HIS A 344 28.24 -2.14 -25.59
CA HIS A 344 28.55 -0.73 -25.32
C HIS A 344 29.86 -0.31 -25.99
N SER A 345 29.89 0.92 -26.51
CA SER A 345 31.16 1.56 -26.88
C SER A 345 32.09 1.70 -25.66
N PRO A 346 33.41 1.85 -25.88
CA PRO A 346 34.36 2.13 -24.79
C PRO A 346 33.96 3.35 -23.95
N GLU A 347 33.37 4.36 -24.59
CA GLU A 347 32.86 5.59 -23.99
C GLU A 347 31.63 5.34 -23.11
N GLU A 348 30.63 4.62 -23.60
CA GLU A 348 29.42 4.25 -22.84
C GLU A 348 29.76 3.34 -21.67
N LYS A 349 30.62 2.32 -21.88
CA LYS A 349 31.08 1.48 -20.78
C LYS A 349 31.78 2.32 -19.70
N LEU A 350 32.63 3.27 -20.07
CA LEU A 350 33.28 4.16 -19.11
C LEU A 350 32.30 5.07 -18.34
N ILE A 351 31.10 5.32 -18.86
CA ILE A 351 30.01 6.02 -18.15
C ILE A 351 29.29 5.06 -17.20
N ILE A 352 28.96 3.86 -17.66
CA ILE A 352 28.31 2.80 -16.87
C ILE A 352 29.18 2.40 -15.68
N ASP A 353 30.46 2.10 -15.90
CA ASP A 353 31.43 1.74 -14.85
C ASP A 353 31.53 2.84 -13.77
N LYS A 354 31.46 4.12 -14.17
CA LYS A 354 31.46 5.25 -13.23
C LYS A 354 30.15 5.39 -12.45
N LYS A 355 28.98 5.22 -13.09
CA LYS A 355 27.68 5.20 -12.39
C LYS A 355 27.62 4.02 -11.42
N PHE A 356 28.20 2.88 -11.79
CA PHE A 356 28.23 1.67 -10.98
C PHE A 356 29.11 1.81 -9.73
N GLU A 357 30.38 2.23 -9.88
CA GLU A 357 31.25 2.49 -8.73
C GLU A 357 30.74 3.63 -7.83
N TYR A 358 30.02 4.61 -8.40
CA TYR A 358 29.28 5.60 -7.61
C TYR A 358 28.20 4.92 -6.75
N LEU A 359 27.25 4.21 -7.36
CA LEU A 359 26.12 3.59 -6.67
C LEU A 359 26.57 2.54 -5.63
N ARG A 360 27.56 1.71 -5.97
CA ARG A 360 28.19 0.75 -5.02
C ARG A 360 28.82 1.45 -3.81
N SER A 361 29.35 2.66 -3.99
CA SER A 361 29.91 3.44 -2.88
C SER A 361 28.85 4.14 -2.02
N THR A 362 27.79 4.67 -2.62
CA THR A 362 26.73 5.44 -1.93
C THR A 362 25.64 4.58 -1.32
N HIS A 363 25.30 3.47 -1.98
CA HIS A 363 24.22 2.56 -1.62
C HIS A 363 24.74 1.12 -1.45
N PRO A 364 25.83 0.89 -0.68
CA PRO A 364 26.43 -0.43 -0.58
C PRO A 364 25.42 -1.46 -0.03
N ILE A 365 25.53 -2.68 -0.54
CA ILE A 365 24.91 -3.87 0.07
C ILE A 365 25.31 -3.93 1.55
N ALA A 366 24.39 -4.35 2.42
CA ALA A 366 24.65 -4.44 3.86
C ALA A 366 25.81 -5.41 4.16
N GLY A 367 26.99 -4.85 4.46
CA GLY A 367 28.14 -5.64 4.86
C GLY A 367 27.97 -6.22 6.28
N ASN A 368 28.95 -7.04 6.70
CA ASN A 368 29.04 -7.70 8.02
C ASN A 368 29.18 -6.75 9.24
N ASN A 369 28.77 -5.49 9.11
CA ASN A 369 28.79 -4.45 10.12
C ASN A 369 27.62 -4.64 11.10
N LYS A 370 27.94 -4.89 12.37
CA LYS A 370 26.98 -5.25 13.44
C LYS A 370 26.13 -4.07 13.96
N ILE A 371 25.56 -3.25 13.08
CA ILE A 371 24.46 -2.33 13.43
C ILE A 371 23.17 -3.16 13.36
N SER A 372 23.00 -4.03 14.35
CA SER A 372 21.93 -5.03 14.38
C SER A 372 21.20 -4.98 15.73
N GLY A 373 19.96 -4.49 15.74
CA GLY A 373 19.11 -4.51 16.92
C GLY A 373 18.02 -3.44 16.93
N THR A 374 16.90 -3.82 17.53
CA THR A 374 15.82 -2.92 17.99
C THR A 374 16.09 -2.54 19.43
N CYS A 375 16.02 -1.25 19.78
CA CYS A 375 16.07 -0.82 21.18
C CYS A 375 14.67 -0.65 21.79
N LEU A 376 14.56 -0.87 23.10
CA LEU A 376 13.30 -0.80 23.84
C LEU A 376 13.52 -0.10 25.18
N VAL A 377 12.76 0.97 25.45
CA VAL A 377 12.68 1.60 26.78
C VAL A 377 11.30 1.35 27.39
N TYR A 378 11.31 1.02 28.69
CA TYR A 378 10.15 0.89 29.55
C TYR A 378 10.60 1.06 31.01
N ASP A 379 9.83 1.80 31.79
CA ASP A 379 10.06 1.99 33.23
C ASP A 379 8.72 2.05 33.98
N SER A 380 8.63 1.29 35.08
CA SER A 380 7.41 1.21 35.89
C SER A 380 7.12 2.48 36.68
N ARG A 381 8.06 3.41 36.88
CA ARG A 381 7.79 4.72 37.51
C ARG A 381 6.73 5.51 36.75
N MET A 382 6.66 5.37 35.42
CA MET A 382 5.62 5.98 34.57
C MET A 382 4.19 5.54 34.95
N GLN A 383 4.02 4.51 35.80
CA GLN A 383 2.72 4.10 36.36
C GLN A 383 2.22 4.97 37.52
N ASN A 384 3.08 5.80 38.15
CA ASN A 384 2.70 6.60 39.32
C ASN A 384 1.66 7.70 39.01
N HIS A 385 1.75 8.31 37.82
CA HIS A 385 0.74 9.21 37.25
C HIS A 385 -0.56 8.45 36.97
N LYS A 386 -1.63 8.77 37.68
CA LYS A 386 -2.95 8.14 37.53
C LYS A 386 -4.04 9.09 38.02
N ASN A 387 -5.26 8.88 37.53
CA ASN A 387 -6.42 9.56 38.08
C ASN A 387 -6.70 8.98 39.48
N GLU A 388 -6.70 9.84 40.51
CA GLU A 388 -6.91 9.42 41.90
C GLU A 388 -8.39 9.23 42.26
N GLU A 389 -9.31 9.77 41.46
CA GLU A 389 -10.76 9.65 41.66
C GLU A 389 -11.38 8.53 40.81
N ASP A 390 -10.94 8.37 39.57
CA ASP A 390 -11.42 7.35 38.63
C ASP A 390 -10.31 6.34 38.24
N PRO A 391 -10.23 5.16 38.87
CA PRO A 391 -9.29 4.11 38.47
C PRO A 391 -9.68 3.40 37.15
N THR A 392 -10.83 3.73 36.55
CA THR A 392 -11.30 3.18 35.26
C THR A 392 -11.06 4.12 34.08
N TYR A 393 -10.41 5.26 34.32
CA TYR A 393 -10.10 6.28 33.32
C TYR A 393 -9.32 5.68 32.12
N PRO A 394 -9.57 6.12 30.86
CA PRO A 394 -8.98 5.47 29.68
C PRO A 394 -7.45 5.47 29.67
N GLU A 395 -6.84 6.63 29.91
CA GLU A 395 -5.39 6.74 30.07
C GLU A 395 -5.01 6.35 31.50
N ASN A 396 -4.58 5.10 31.69
CA ASN A 396 -4.25 4.52 33.00
C ASN A 396 -2.93 3.72 32.99
N PRO A 397 -2.37 3.42 34.18
CA PRO A 397 -1.06 2.75 34.30
C PRO A 397 -0.96 1.35 33.67
N GLU A 398 -2.07 0.62 33.52
CA GLU A 398 -2.04 -0.74 32.99
C GLU A 398 -1.69 -0.77 31.50
N ARG A 399 -1.87 0.34 30.76
CA ARG A 399 -1.51 0.48 29.34
C ARG A 399 -0.08 0.03 29.04
N ILE A 400 0.90 0.61 29.73
CA ILE A 400 2.32 0.24 29.55
C ILE A 400 2.68 -1.08 30.24
N LYS A 401 2.05 -1.38 31.38
CA LYS A 401 2.34 -2.56 32.21
C LYS A 401 1.91 -3.86 31.52
N HIS A 402 0.70 -3.89 30.99
CA HIS A 402 0.15 -5.03 30.24
C HIS A 402 0.92 -5.23 28.92
N SER A 403 1.20 -4.14 28.19
CA SER A 403 2.01 -4.19 26.96
C SER A 403 3.41 -4.75 27.19
N TYR A 404 4.13 -4.26 28.21
CA TYR A 404 5.47 -4.79 28.54
C TYR A 404 5.43 -6.24 29.04
N THR A 405 4.34 -6.64 29.71
CA THR A 405 4.14 -8.03 30.14
C THR A 405 3.96 -8.95 28.93
N MET A 406 3.12 -8.58 27.97
CA MET A 406 2.93 -9.33 26.72
C MET A 406 4.22 -9.42 25.89
N LEU A 407 4.96 -8.31 25.72
CA LEU A 407 6.28 -8.30 25.07
C LEU A 407 7.29 -9.25 25.75
N LYS A 408 7.18 -9.43 27.08
CA LYS A 408 8.05 -10.32 27.86
C LYS A 408 7.62 -11.78 27.72
N GLU A 409 6.33 -12.07 27.72
CA GLU A 409 5.74 -13.40 27.56
C GLU A 409 5.99 -13.98 26.16
N LEU A 410 5.83 -13.15 25.12
CA LEU A 410 6.23 -13.47 23.74
C LEU A 410 7.76 -13.54 23.55
N GLY A 411 8.54 -13.20 24.58
CA GLY A 411 10.00 -13.25 24.53
C GLY A 411 10.63 -12.24 23.57
N LEU A 412 9.94 -11.12 23.29
CA LEU A 412 10.43 -10.01 22.46
C LEU A 412 11.38 -9.09 23.25
N VAL A 413 11.10 -8.82 24.52
CA VAL A 413 11.97 -7.97 25.39
C VAL A 413 13.42 -8.45 25.43
N ARG A 414 13.66 -9.78 25.41
CA ARG A 414 15.00 -10.39 25.41
C ARG A 414 15.72 -10.34 24.05
N ARG A 415 15.02 -9.98 22.97
CA ARG A 415 15.57 -9.77 21.63
C ARG A 415 15.94 -8.29 21.40
N CYS A 416 15.26 -7.38 22.09
CA CYS A 416 15.56 -5.95 22.06
C CYS A 416 16.78 -5.60 22.93
N LYS A 417 17.50 -4.54 22.55
CA LYS A 417 18.45 -3.85 23.43
C LYS A 417 17.66 -3.00 24.44
N ARG A 418 17.72 -3.32 25.73
CA ARG A 418 17.10 -2.49 26.77
C ARG A 418 17.83 -1.15 26.89
N ILE A 419 17.07 -0.06 26.91
CA ILE A 419 17.52 1.30 27.21
C ILE A 419 16.99 1.69 28.59
N GLU A 420 17.82 2.38 29.39
CA GLU A 420 17.42 2.85 30.72
C GLU A 420 16.72 4.21 30.63
N ALA A 421 15.60 4.35 31.34
CA ALA A 421 14.76 5.55 31.29
C ALA A 421 15.35 6.73 32.08
N ARG A 422 15.60 7.85 31.39
CA ARG A 422 16.05 9.13 31.97
C ARG A 422 14.92 10.15 32.04
N TYR A 423 15.00 11.06 33.00
CA TYR A 423 14.18 12.27 32.98
C TYR A 423 14.72 13.23 31.90
N ALA A 424 13.84 13.91 31.17
CA ALA A 424 14.19 15.05 30.36
C ALA A 424 14.68 16.20 31.25
N THR A 425 15.70 16.93 30.82
CA THR A 425 16.12 18.15 31.52
C THR A 425 15.26 19.35 31.10
N ARG A 426 15.21 20.40 31.93
CA ARG A 426 14.48 21.64 31.59
C ARG A 426 14.89 22.21 30.22
N ALA A 427 16.18 22.17 29.89
CA ALA A 427 16.69 22.65 28.60
C ALA A 427 16.22 21.80 27.40
N GLU A 428 15.80 20.56 27.62
CA GLU A 428 15.22 19.70 26.58
C GLU A 428 13.73 20.01 26.38
N LEU A 429 12.97 20.32 27.45
CA LEU A 429 11.58 20.78 27.34
C LEU A 429 11.46 22.13 26.61
N LEU A 430 12.35 23.08 26.95
CA LEU A 430 12.39 24.43 26.39
C LEU A 430 12.80 24.48 24.90
N ARG A 431 13.00 23.33 24.24
CA ARG A 431 13.10 23.22 22.78
C ARG A 431 11.77 23.41 22.06
N VAL A 432 10.66 23.24 22.77
CA VAL A 432 9.29 23.22 22.25
C VAL A 432 8.36 24.05 23.13
N HIS A 433 8.49 23.92 24.45
CA HIS A 433 7.55 24.52 25.39
C HIS A 433 8.02 25.87 25.92
N THR A 434 7.07 26.77 26.21
CA THR A 434 7.36 28.08 26.79
C THR A 434 7.85 27.95 28.24
N GLU A 435 8.67 28.91 28.68
CA GLU A 435 9.22 28.92 30.04
C GLU A 435 8.12 29.00 31.11
N ASP A 436 7.07 29.79 30.89
CA ASP A 436 5.94 29.93 31.80
C ASP A 436 5.08 28.65 31.87
N TYR A 437 4.90 27.93 30.76
CA TYR A 437 4.20 26.66 30.78
C TYR A 437 5.01 25.57 31.50
N VAL A 438 6.31 25.46 31.22
CA VAL A 438 7.20 24.52 31.93
C VAL A 438 7.26 24.85 33.44
N ASN A 439 7.22 26.13 33.82
CA ASN A 439 7.12 26.55 35.22
C ASN A 439 5.77 26.15 35.85
N THR A 440 4.66 26.32 35.12
CA THR A 440 3.31 26.00 35.58
C THR A 440 3.18 24.50 35.85
N ILE A 441 3.52 23.64 34.89
CA ILE A 441 3.49 22.19 35.08
C ILE A 441 4.48 21.75 36.17
N ALA A 442 5.69 22.33 36.24
CA ALA A 442 6.64 22.02 37.31
C ALA A 442 6.12 22.36 38.72
N SER A 443 5.24 23.37 38.86
CA SER A 443 4.65 23.74 40.16
C SER A 443 3.63 22.73 40.70
N THR A 444 3.01 21.93 39.82
CA THR A 444 1.97 20.93 40.19
C THR A 444 2.46 19.90 41.20
N VAL A 445 3.76 19.55 41.19
CA VAL A 445 4.40 18.63 42.15
C VAL A 445 4.29 19.10 43.62
N SER A 446 3.95 20.37 43.85
CA SER A 446 3.82 21.00 45.17
C SER A 446 2.37 21.37 45.54
N MET A 447 1.39 20.98 44.73
CA MET A 447 -0.02 21.24 44.99
C MET A 447 -0.68 20.05 45.70
N GLU A 448 -1.64 20.35 46.58
CA GLU A 448 -2.53 19.35 47.17
C GLU A 448 -3.48 18.78 46.10
N GLN A 449 -3.89 17.51 46.25
CA GLN A 449 -4.64 16.79 45.22
C GLN A 449 -5.97 17.47 44.83
N THR A 450 -6.64 18.19 45.75
CA THR A 450 -7.84 18.97 45.41
C THR A 450 -7.54 20.12 44.45
N ALA A 451 -6.42 20.84 44.66
CA ALA A 451 -6.00 21.92 43.78
C ALA A 451 -5.51 21.39 42.42
N LEU A 452 -4.98 20.17 42.37
CA LEU A 452 -4.68 19.46 41.12
C LEU A 452 -5.93 19.06 40.35
N ASN A 453 -7.00 18.64 41.04
CA ASN A 453 -8.28 18.34 40.42
C ASN A 453 -8.96 19.62 39.93
N ASP A 454 -8.95 20.70 40.73
CA ASP A 454 -9.43 22.02 40.34
C ASP A 454 -8.69 22.53 39.09
N TYR A 455 -7.35 22.50 39.07
CA TYR A 455 -6.56 22.93 37.90
C TYR A 455 -6.82 22.05 36.67
N GLY A 456 -6.83 20.72 36.84
CA GLY A 456 -7.14 19.78 35.76
C GLY A 456 -8.52 20.02 35.14
N SER A 457 -9.51 20.45 35.93
CA SER A 457 -10.86 20.79 35.44
C SER A 457 -10.93 22.05 34.57
N THR A 458 -9.86 22.87 34.55
CA THR A 458 -9.76 24.06 33.68
C THR A 458 -9.11 23.79 32.33
N GLU A 459 -8.48 22.63 32.15
CA GLU A 459 -7.79 22.21 30.93
C GLU A 459 -8.59 21.12 30.20
N ASP A 460 -8.34 20.95 28.90
CA ASP A 460 -9.16 20.04 28.09
C ASP A 460 -8.70 18.58 28.23
N SER A 461 -9.53 17.76 28.87
CA SER A 461 -9.38 16.30 28.89
C SER A 461 -8.03 15.84 29.46
N VAL A 462 -7.65 16.36 30.63
CA VAL A 462 -6.46 15.95 31.41
C VAL A 462 -6.83 15.70 32.88
N TYR A 463 -5.95 15.00 33.60
CA TYR A 463 -6.01 14.84 35.05
C TYR A 463 -4.61 15.02 35.64
N PHE A 464 -4.52 15.42 36.90
CA PHE A 464 -3.24 15.58 37.59
C PHE A 464 -3.17 14.74 38.86
N ASN A 465 -1.98 14.27 39.21
CA ASN A 465 -1.63 13.89 40.56
C ASN A 465 -0.19 14.37 40.86
N SER A 466 0.29 14.17 42.09
CA SER A 466 1.64 14.59 42.50
C SER A 466 2.78 13.97 41.67
N HIS A 467 2.50 12.97 40.84
CA HIS A 467 3.45 12.30 39.94
C HIS A 467 3.28 12.64 38.45
N THR A 468 2.41 13.60 38.08
CA THR A 468 2.26 14.01 36.67
C THR A 468 3.55 14.59 36.11
N TYR A 469 4.21 15.51 36.81
CA TYR A 469 5.37 16.23 36.28
C TYR A 469 6.60 15.33 36.10
N ASP A 470 6.99 14.54 37.12
CA ASP A 470 8.16 13.67 37.01
C ASP A 470 7.93 12.51 36.03
N ASN A 471 6.70 12.02 35.89
CA ASN A 471 6.38 11.03 34.85
C ASN A 471 6.37 11.63 33.44
N ALA A 472 5.88 12.87 33.24
CA ALA A 472 5.99 13.55 31.96
C ALA A 472 7.45 13.81 31.56
N LEU A 473 8.30 14.22 32.52
CA LEU A 473 9.76 14.28 32.31
C LEU A 473 10.34 12.91 31.94
N LEU A 474 9.90 11.84 32.58
CA LEU A 474 10.39 10.48 32.34
C LEU A 474 9.93 9.93 30.98
N ALA A 475 8.71 10.24 30.53
CA ALA A 475 8.19 9.87 29.23
C ALA A 475 9.01 10.53 28.11
N SER A 476 9.14 11.85 28.14
CA SER A 476 9.94 12.59 27.16
C SER A 476 11.40 12.11 27.16
N GLY A 477 12.05 12.05 28.34
CA GLY A 477 13.45 11.65 28.44
C GLY A 477 13.72 10.19 28.05
N SER A 478 12.75 9.29 28.22
CA SER A 478 12.84 7.90 27.72
C SER A 478 12.84 7.85 26.20
N LEU A 479 11.96 8.62 25.53
CA LEU A 479 11.99 8.74 24.07
C LEU A 479 13.31 9.36 23.59
N LEU A 480 13.82 10.39 24.28
CA LEU A 480 15.11 10.97 23.94
C LEU A 480 16.24 9.94 24.05
N ALA A 481 16.25 9.07 25.06
CA ALA A 481 17.25 8.01 25.18
C ALA A 481 17.18 6.94 24.05
N VAL A 482 16.00 6.72 23.45
CA VAL A 482 15.85 5.86 22.25
C VAL A 482 16.35 6.59 21.00
N ILE A 483 16.09 7.89 20.87
CA ILE A 483 16.61 8.73 19.79
C ILE A 483 18.14 8.84 19.89
N ASP A 484 18.70 9.05 21.10
CA ASP A 484 20.14 9.07 21.38
C ASP A 484 20.82 7.77 20.89
N GLU A 485 20.19 6.62 21.15
CA GLU A 485 20.66 5.27 20.77
C GLU A 485 20.60 5.02 19.25
N VAL A 486 19.52 5.42 18.57
CA VAL A 486 19.35 5.23 17.12
C VAL A 486 20.22 6.23 16.35
N CYS A 487 20.23 7.51 16.72
CA CYS A 487 21.02 8.54 16.04
C CYS A 487 22.53 8.41 16.26
N SER A 488 22.97 7.70 17.32
CA SER A 488 24.37 7.28 17.48
C SER A 488 24.71 5.96 16.76
N GLY A 489 23.75 5.33 16.06
CA GLY A 489 23.95 4.09 15.32
C GLY A 489 24.22 2.87 16.22
N GLY A 490 23.74 2.89 17.47
CA GLY A 490 23.80 1.72 18.36
C GLY A 490 22.72 0.68 18.09
N SER A 491 21.60 1.11 17.51
CA SER A 491 20.44 0.31 17.08
C SER A 491 19.88 0.90 15.78
N VAL A 492 19.25 0.09 14.91
CA VAL A 492 18.66 0.58 13.64
C VAL A 492 17.29 1.24 13.85
N ASN A 493 16.56 0.77 14.86
CA ASN A 493 15.21 1.20 15.16
C ASN A 493 14.90 1.01 16.66
N GLY A 494 13.76 1.53 17.13
CA GLY A 494 13.37 1.35 18.53
C GLY A 494 11.92 1.67 18.87
N MET A 495 11.52 1.25 20.08
CA MET A 495 10.21 1.48 20.66
C MET A 495 10.33 2.14 22.04
N ALA A 496 9.60 3.23 22.25
CA ALA A 496 9.45 3.92 23.52
C ALA A 496 8.06 3.65 24.11
N LEU A 497 8.00 2.71 25.07
CA LEU A 497 6.77 2.31 25.75
C LEU A 497 6.52 3.24 26.96
N ILE A 498 6.10 4.46 26.65
CA ILE A 498 6.02 5.61 27.57
C ILE A 498 4.58 5.98 27.94
N ARG A 499 4.42 6.72 29.05
CA ARG A 499 3.22 7.53 29.37
C ARG A 499 3.58 8.59 30.44
N PRO A 500 2.90 9.75 30.52
CA PRO A 500 1.78 10.19 29.68
C PRO A 500 2.14 10.42 28.20
N PRO A 501 1.14 10.45 27.30
CA PRO A 501 1.32 10.80 25.89
C PRO A 501 1.73 12.28 25.71
N GLY A 502 1.99 12.69 24.47
CA GLY A 502 2.50 14.02 24.10
C GLY A 502 1.86 14.70 22.89
N HIS A 503 1.33 14.00 21.89
CA HIS A 503 1.02 14.59 20.57
C HIS A 503 -0.04 15.72 20.58
N HIS A 504 -0.94 15.76 21.57
CA HIS A 504 -1.90 16.86 21.76
C HIS A 504 -1.32 18.09 22.49
N ALA A 505 -0.18 17.96 23.18
CA ALA A 505 0.40 19.07 23.95
C ALA A 505 0.95 20.17 23.03
N LEU A 506 0.52 21.40 23.31
CA LEU A 506 0.94 22.62 22.62
C LEU A 506 2.20 23.19 23.29
N SER A 507 2.82 24.21 22.68
CA SER A 507 3.99 24.87 23.27
C SER A 507 3.68 25.53 24.63
N ASP A 508 2.45 25.97 24.85
CA ASP A 508 2.03 26.73 26.03
C ASP A 508 0.95 26.09 26.91
N ARG A 509 0.39 24.92 26.54
CA ARG A 509 -0.64 24.22 27.34
C ARG A 509 -0.72 22.70 27.15
N CYS A 510 -1.30 22.03 28.15
CA CYS A 510 -1.71 20.62 28.10
C CYS A 510 -3.12 20.45 27.55
N MET A 511 -3.39 19.30 26.92
CA MET A 511 -4.74 18.81 26.61
C MET A 511 -4.69 17.34 26.16
N GLY A 512 -5.81 16.63 26.18
CA GLY A 512 -5.92 15.26 25.63
C GLY A 512 -4.93 14.28 26.25
N PHE A 513 -4.87 14.24 27.59
CA PHE A 513 -3.91 13.49 28.42
C PHE A 513 -2.42 13.85 28.21
N CYS A 514 -2.10 14.82 27.34
CA CYS A 514 -0.72 15.16 26.96
C CYS A 514 -0.21 16.39 27.72
N PHE A 515 0.99 16.30 28.31
CA PHE A 515 1.61 17.39 29.09
C PHE A 515 2.84 18.00 28.42
N PHE A 516 3.74 17.17 27.91
CA PHE A 516 4.88 17.61 27.10
C PHE A 516 4.86 16.85 25.78
N ASN A 517 5.13 17.53 24.67
CA ASN A 517 5.05 16.93 23.36
C ASN A 517 6.28 16.08 23.08
N ASN A 518 6.22 14.81 23.54
CA ASN A 518 7.30 13.83 23.49
C ASN A 518 7.96 13.79 22.10
N VAL A 519 7.16 13.61 21.04
CA VAL A 519 7.66 13.49 19.65
C VAL A 519 8.25 14.79 19.11
N ALA A 520 7.67 15.95 19.42
CA ALA A 520 8.23 17.24 19.01
C ALA A 520 9.54 17.58 19.73
N ILE A 521 9.62 17.29 21.03
CA ILE A 521 10.86 17.42 21.81
C ILE A 521 11.92 16.46 21.25
N GLY A 522 11.51 15.25 20.83
CA GLY A 522 12.34 14.27 20.13
C GLY A 522 12.89 14.78 18.80
N ALA A 523 12.06 15.37 17.95
CA ALA A 523 12.50 15.96 16.68
C ALA A 523 13.48 17.13 16.91
N ARG A 524 13.12 18.10 17.78
CA ARG A 524 14.02 19.22 18.12
C ARG A 524 15.31 18.75 18.82
N HIS A 525 15.29 17.64 19.56
CA HIS A 525 16.48 17.02 20.13
C HIS A 525 17.42 16.48 19.05
N ALA A 526 16.90 15.71 18.10
CA ALA A 526 17.68 15.15 17.00
C ALA A 526 18.28 16.24 16.09
N GLN A 527 17.53 17.32 15.80
CA GLN A 527 18.07 18.50 15.12
C GLN A 527 19.22 19.15 15.91
N GLN A 528 19.03 19.43 17.20
CA GLN A 528 20.02 20.17 18.00
C GLN A 528 21.25 19.38 18.43
N VAL A 529 21.15 18.06 18.60
CA VAL A 529 22.25 17.22 19.12
C VAL A 529 22.96 16.43 18.02
N TYR A 530 22.21 15.96 17.01
CA TYR A 530 22.74 15.13 15.92
C TYR A 530 22.84 15.89 14.59
N GLY A 531 22.36 17.15 14.52
CA GLY A 531 22.44 17.97 13.32
C GLY A 531 21.58 17.44 12.16
N LEU A 532 20.51 16.70 12.46
CA LEU A 532 19.60 16.21 11.43
C LEU A 532 18.83 17.40 10.85
N GLU A 533 18.76 17.47 9.53
CA GLU A 533 18.00 18.49 8.83
C GLU A 533 16.55 18.03 8.70
N ARG A 534 16.31 16.87 8.08
CA ARG A 534 14.96 16.40 7.73
C ARG A 534 14.47 15.30 8.65
N ILE A 535 13.36 15.52 9.35
CA ILE A 535 12.72 14.53 10.24
C ILE A 535 11.26 14.38 9.81
N ALA A 536 10.77 13.15 9.75
CA ALA A 536 9.35 12.86 9.56
C ALA A 536 8.72 12.44 10.88
N ILE A 537 7.55 13.00 11.19
CA ILE A 537 6.69 12.56 12.28
C ILE A 537 5.42 11.96 11.65
N ILE A 538 5.20 10.67 11.87
CA ILE A 538 4.04 9.94 11.35
C ILE A 538 3.09 9.65 12.51
N ASP A 539 1.89 10.22 12.46
CA ASP A 539 0.87 10.05 13.47
C ASP A 539 -0.26 9.16 12.94
N TRP A 540 -0.37 7.96 13.52
CA TRP A 540 -1.42 6.99 13.21
C TRP A 540 -2.44 6.84 14.35
N ASP A 541 -2.33 7.67 15.41
CA ASP A 541 -3.34 7.79 16.45
C ASP A 541 -4.69 8.19 15.83
N VAL A 542 -5.80 7.73 16.41
CA VAL A 542 -7.13 8.04 15.88
C VAL A 542 -7.50 9.52 16.08
N HIS A 543 -6.80 10.24 16.95
CA HIS A 543 -6.97 11.67 17.18
C HIS A 543 -5.91 12.47 16.43
N HIS A 544 -6.26 13.68 15.99
CA HIS A 544 -5.26 14.57 15.40
C HIS A 544 -4.30 15.10 16.47
N GLY A 545 -3.00 14.84 16.32
CA GLY A 545 -1.92 15.43 17.12
C GLY A 545 -1.77 16.94 16.89
N ASN A 546 -2.79 17.72 17.29
CA ASN A 546 -2.88 19.16 17.07
C ASN A 546 -1.74 19.94 17.72
N GLY A 547 -1.17 19.42 18.81
CA GLY A 547 0.02 19.97 19.44
C GLY A 547 1.19 19.89 18.47
N THR A 548 1.51 18.68 18.01
CA THR A 548 2.59 18.41 17.06
C THR A 548 2.43 19.19 15.76
N ALA A 549 1.23 19.19 15.18
CA ALA A 549 0.92 19.98 13.99
C ALA A 549 1.20 21.49 14.18
N LYS A 550 0.80 22.05 15.33
CA LYS A 550 0.97 23.48 15.63
C LYS A 550 2.41 23.88 15.97
N ILE A 551 3.26 22.93 16.38
CA ILE A 551 4.68 23.17 16.70
C ILE A 551 5.56 23.21 15.43
N PHE A 552 5.04 22.73 14.28
CA PHE A 552 5.79 22.57 13.03
C PHE A 552 5.06 23.05 11.77
N GLU A 553 3.94 23.76 11.90
CA GLU A 553 3.11 24.20 10.75
C GLU A 553 3.87 25.09 9.75
N ASP A 554 4.91 25.79 10.22
CA ASP A 554 5.77 26.72 9.48
C ASP A 554 7.16 26.13 9.13
N ASP A 555 7.48 24.89 9.54
CA ASP A 555 8.85 24.37 9.46
C ASP A 555 9.11 23.52 8.19
N PRO A 556 9.93 24.01 7.23
CA PRO A 556 10.26 23.28 6.00
C PRO A 556 11.01 21.95 6.24
N ASN A 557 11.54 21.75 7.44
CA ASN A 557 12.44 20.65 7.81
C ASN A 557 11.75 19.51 8.56
N ILE A 558 10.52 19.71 9.04
CA ILE A 558 9.73 18.70 9.75
C ILE A 558 8.51 18.34 8.92
N LEU A 559 8.47 17.11 8.42
CA LEU A 559 7.30 16.57 7.74
C LEU A 559 6.38 15.92 8.78
N TYR A 560 5.22 16.50 9.05
CA TYR A 560 4.18 15.92 9.91
C TYR A 560 3.06 15.33 9.05
N ILE A 561 2.77 14.04 9.21
CA ILE A 561 1.68 13.35 8.52
C ILE A 561 0.76 12.72 9.56
N SER A 562 -0.54 12.94 9.49
CA SER A 562 -1.51 12.41 10.46
C SER A 562 -2.70 11.72 9.79
N VAL A 563 -3.03 10.51 10.26
CA VAL A 563 -4.13 9.66 9.79
C VAL A 563 -5.15 9.44 10.91
N HIS A 564 -6.11 10.34 11.01
CA HIS A 564 -6.97 10.49 12.18
C HIS A 564 -8.46 10.57 11.81
N ARG A 565 -9.34 10.34 12.80
CA ARG A 565 -10.79 10.54 12.65
C ARG A 565 -11.15 12.02 12.85
N PHE A 566 -12.02 12.53 11.99
CA PHE A 566 -12.39 13.95 11.90
C PHE A 566 -13.91 14.15 12.04
N ASP A 567 -14.73 13.26 11.47
CA ASP A 567 -16.20 13.34 11.46
C ASP A 567 -16.75 14.71 11.00
N ASN A 568 -16.05 15.43 10.11
CA ASN A 568 -16.24 16.85 9.75
C ASN A 568 -16.08 17.81 10.95
N GLY A 569 -14.88 17.85 11.56
CA GLY A 569 -14.57 18.71 12.72
C GLY A 569 -15.30 18.36 14.03
N ARG A 570 -15.99 17.22 14.09
CA ARG A 570 -16.81 16.80 15.25
C ARG A 570 -16.15 15.75 16.12
N TYR A 571 -15.04 15.15 15.69
CA TYR A 571 -14.20 14.32 16.53
C TYR A 571 -13.14 15.15 17.26
N PHE A 572 -12.65 14.69 18.41
CA PHE A 572 -11.63 15.38 19.20
C PHE A 572 -10.33 15.53 18.37
N PRO A 573 -9.66 16.70 18.33
CA PRO A 573 -9.81 17.88 19.20
C PRO A 573 -10.77 18.97 18.68
N ASN A 574 -11.81 18.60 17.90
CA ASN A 574 -12.94 19.45 17.54
C ASN A 574 -12.59 20.78 16.83
N SER A 575 -11.56 20.77 15.99
CA SER A 575 -11.03 21.95 15.31
C SER A 575 -10.96 21.77 13.80
N ASN A 576 -11.25 22.82 13.03
CA ASN A 576 -11.03 22.83 11.57
C ASN A 576 -9.53 22.78 11.20
N PHE A 577 -8.62 22.98 12.16
CA PHE A 577 -7.18 22.81 11.97
C PHE A 577 -6.79 21.37 11.59
N SER A 578 -7.57 20.37 11.99
CA SER A 578 -7.40 18.97 11.55
C SER A 578 -8.13 18.64 10.24
N SER A 579 -8.63 19.64 9.49
CA SER A 579 -9.14 19.41 8.14
C SER A 579 -8.04 18.87 7.22
N GLY A 580 -8.42 17.99 6.29
CA GLY A 580 -7.58 17.59 5.16
C GLY A 580 -7.18 18.75 4.24
N GLU A 581 -7.84 19.91 4.39
CA GLU A 581 -7.56 21.15 3.66
C GLU A 581 -6.34 21.92 4.19
N PHE A 582 -5.89 21.64 5.42
CA PHE A 582 -4.73 22.30 6.00
C PHE A 582 -3.43 21.58 5.62
N CYS A 583 -2.50 22.29 4.98
CA CYS A 583 -1.24 21.74 4.48
C CYS A 583 0.03 22.42 5.03
N GLY A 584 -0.08 23.21 6.10
CA GLY A 584 0.99 24.05 6.66
C GLY A 584 0.82 25.53 6.29
N ILE A 585 1.78 26.36 6.71
CA ILE A 585 1.86 27.80 6.44
C ILE A 585 3.29 28.21 6.07
N ASP A 586 3.46 29.40 5.47
CA ASP A 586 4.75 30.01 5.15
C ASP A 586 5.76 29.03 4.49
N ASP A 587 6.97 28.87 5.04
CA ASP A 587 7.97 27.93 4.50
C ASP A 587 7.63 26.44 4.76
N GLY A 588 6.70 26.16 5.69
CA GLY A 588 6.17 24.83 6.00
C GLY A 588 5.06 24.34 5.06
N LEU A 589 4.69 25.11 4.03
CA LEU A 589 3.67 24.70 3.05
C LEU A 589 3.99 23.35 2.38
N GLY A 590 3.03 22.44 2.46
CA GLY A 590 3.14 21.06 1.99
C GLY A 590 3.78 20.08 2.98
N ARG A 591 4.30 20.54 4.13
CA ARG A 591 4.96 19.71 5.16
C ARG A 591 4.04 19.20 6.26
N THR A 592 2.87 19.81 6.44
CA THR A 592 1.79 19.22 7.24
C THR A 592 0.84 18.49 6.29
N VAL A 593 0.53 17.22 6.55
CA VAL A 593 -0.31 16.37 5.69
C VAL A 593 -1.40 15.71 6.54
N HIS A 594 -2.67 16.02 6.25
CA HIS A 594 -3.81 15.50 7.00
C HIS A 594 -4.64 14.52 6.16
N ILE A 595 -4.81 13.29 6.65
CA ILE A 595 -5.75 12.30 6.14
C ILE A 595 -6.90 12.20 7.14
N ALA A 596 -7.93 12.99 6.89
CA ALA A 596 -9.02 13.26 7.83
C ALA A 596 -10.24 12.36 7.58
N TRP A 597 -10.42 11.30 8.39
CA TRP A 597 -11.49 10.33 8.20
C TRP A 597 -12.87 10.85 8.65
N ASN A 598 -13.82 10.89 7.73
CA ASN A 598 -15.19 11.32 8.00
C ASN A 598 -16.14 10.15 8.32
N GLY A 599 -15.65 9.13 9.05
CA GLY A 599 -16.37 7.90 9.30
C GLY A 599 -15.79 7.00 10.38
N ARG A 600 -16.53 5.92 10.67
CA ARG A 600 -16.12 4.80 11.54
C ARG A 600 -15.99 3.48 10.77
N ASP A 601 -16.27 3.53 9.48
CA ASP A 601 -16.21 2.43 8.51
C ASP A 601 -14.76 2.06 8.12
N VAL A 602 -13.77 2.87 8.53
CA VAL A 602 -12.32 2.73 8.31
C VAL A 602 -11.75 1.47 8.98
N LYS A 603 -10.95 0.71 8.21
CA LYS A 603 -10.27 -0.52 8.64
C LYS A 603 -8.85 -0.58 8.05
N ASP A 604 -8.24 -1.77 8.08
CA ASP A 604 -6.95 -2.10 7.47
C ASP A 604 -6.83 -1.62 6.02
N GLY A 605 -7.90 -1.75 5.21
CA GLY A 605 -7.88 -1.40 3.80
C GLY A 605 -7.55 0.07 3.57
N GLU A 606 -8.21 0.97 4.30
CA GLU A 606 -7.92 2.40 4.26
C GLU A 606 -6.48 2.72 4.68
N TYR A 607 -6.01 2.17 5.80
CA TYR A 607 -4.65 2.45 6.29
C TYR A 607 -3.58 1.93 5.33
N ILE A 608 -3.75 0.74 4.76
CA ILE A 608 -2.85 0.19 3.74
C ILE A 608 -2.85 1.03 2.46
N VAL A 609 -4.01 1.46 1.97
CA VAL A 609 -4.11 2.29 0.77
C VAL A 609 -3.48 3.67 1.00
N VAL A 610 -3.69 4.30 2.15
CA VAL A 610 -3.03 5.56 2.55
C VAL A 610 -1.51 5.40 2.61
N PHE A 611 -1.02 4.32 3.24
CA PHE A 611 0.42 4.11 3.36
C PHE A 611 1.07 3.85 2.00
N THR A 612 0.46 3.02 1.16
CA THR A 612 0.97 2.69 -0.18
C THR A 612 0.89 3.85 -1.17
N ASN A 613 -0.18 4.64 -1.18
CA ASN A 613 -0.43 5.66 -2.21
C ASN A 613 -0.12 7.10 -1.80
N ILE A 614 0.01 7.41 -0.50
CA ILE A 614 0.27 8.76 0.00
C ILE A 614 1.54 8.82 0.84
N ILE A 615 1.58 8.10 1.98
CA ILE A 615 2.61 8.32 3.01
C ILE A 615 3.99 7.84 2.57
N ILE A 616 4.10 6.59 2.10
CA ILE A 616 5.39 6.05 1.65
C ILE A 616 5.91 6.80 0.40
N PRO A 617 5.09 7.13 -0.62
CA PRO A 617 5.49 8.02 -1.72
C PRO A 617 6.06 9.37 -1.25
N ILE A 618 5.38 10.09 -0.36
CA ILE A 618 5.90 11.35 0.21
C ILE A 618 7.24 11.13 0.92
N LEU A 619 7.40 10.05 1.70
CA LEU A 619 8.63 9.78 2.44
C LEU A 619 9.83 9.43 1.52
N TYR A 620 9.60 8.80 0.37
CA TYR A 620 10.64 8.62 -0.66
C TYR A 620 11.14 9.94 -1.23
N GLU A 621 10.26 10.93 -1.39
CA GLU A 621 10.61 12.26 -1.92
C GLU A 621 11.24 13.16 -0.84
N PHE A 622 10.72 13.13 0.39
CA PHE A 622 11.25 13.89 1.52
C PHE A 622 12.60 13.37 2.04
N ARG A 623 12.82 12.05 1.94
CA ARG A 623 14.07 11.37 2.35
C ARG A 623 14.48 11.72 3.79
N PRO A 624 13.64 11.39 4.79
CA PRO A 624 13.93 11.71 6.19
C PRO A 624 15.25 11.10 6.66
N GLN A 625 15.93 11.79 7.57
CA GLN A 625 17.09 11.28 8.30
C GLN A 625 16.68 10.63 9.63
N LEU A 626 15.45 10.84 10.10
CA LEU A 626 14.84 10.13 11.21
C LEU A 626 13.32 10.08 10.98
N ILE A 627 12.70 8.94 11.26
CA ILE A 627 11.25 8.81 11.33
C ILE A 627 10.87 8.57 12.79
N ILE A 628 10.03 9.46 13.34
CA ILE A 628 9.40 9.29 14.65
C ILE A 628 7.92 8.96 14.40
N VAL A 629 7.39 7.92 15.03
CA VAL A 629 5.97 7.56 14.93
C VAL A 629 5.28 7.91 16.24
N SER A 630 4.28 8.80 16.17
CA SER A 630 3.25 8.94 17.21
C SER A 630 2.38 7.69 17.15
N ALA A 631 2.75 6.68 17.93
CA ALA A 631 2.22 5.34 17.84
C ALA A 631 1.02 5.18 18.77
N GLY A 632 -0.10 5.81 18.40
CA GLY A 632 -1.41 5.57 19.02
C GLY A 632 -2.01 4.23 18.56
N PHE A 633 -2.73 3.54 19.45
CA PHE A 633 -3.35 2.25 19.12
C PHE A 633 -4.85 2.21 19.44
N ASP A 634 -5.52 3.36 19.37
CA ASP A 634 -6.97 3.55 19.53
C ASP A 634 -7.73 3.58 18.19
N ALA A 635 -7.03 3.65 17.06
CA ALA A 635 -7.58 3.24 15.78
C ALA A 635 -7.86 1.71 15.73
N ALA A 636 -7.31 0.95 16.68
CA ALA A 636 -7.47 -0.50 16.74
C ALA A 636 -8.91 -0.94 17.08
N HIS A 637 -9.34 -2.04 16.48
CA HIS A 637 -10.65 -2.63 16.66
C HIS A 637 -10.95 -2.96 18.13
N GLY A 638 -12.06 -2.41 18.62
CA GLY A 638 -12.52 -2.57 20.01
C GLY A 638 -12.13 -1.43 20.94
N ASP A 639 -11.37 -0.42 20.48
CA ASP A 639 -11.17 0.80 21.26
C ASP A 639 -12.47 1.62 21.40
N LYS A 640 -12.72 2.11 22.61
CA LYS A 640 -13.96 2.79 23.00
C LYS A 640 -13.98 4.28 22.63
N LEU A 641 -12.83 4.90 22.39
CA LEU A 641 -12.72 6.28 21.95
C LEU A 641 -12.71 6.33 20.42
N GLY A 642 -11.68 5.73 19.81
CA GLY A 642 -11.46 5.76 18.36
C GLY A 642 -12.57 5.12 17.53
N ARG A 643 -13.03 3.93 17.93
CA ARG A 643 -14.14 3.19 17.30
C ARG A 643 -13.98 3.01 15.79
N LEU A 644 -12.74 2.80 15.33
CA LEU A 644 -12.42 2.30 14.00
C LEU A 644 -12.26 0.76 14.04
N GLY A 645 -11.97 0.15 12.90
CA GLY A 645 -11.85 -1.30 12.75
C GLY A 645 -10.48 -1.78 12.28
N VAL A 646 -9.39 -1.10 12.66
CA VAL A 646 -8.02 -1.50 12.27
C VAL A 646 -7.55 -2.70 13.11
N SER A 647 -6.97 -3.71 12.48
CA SER A 647 -6.44 -4.90 13.15
C SER A 647 -5.06 -4.64 13.80
N PRO A 648 -4.72 -5.31 14.92
CA PRO A 648 -3.36 -5.30 15.46
C PRO A 648 -2.28 -5.74 14.45
N GLU A 649 -2.65 -6.62 13.53
CA GLU A 649 -1.85 -7.12 12.43
C GLU A 649 -1.53 -6.01 11.43
N CYS A 650 -2.47 -5.08 11.16
CA CYS A 650 -2.26 -3.94 10.27
C CYS A 650 -1.06 -3.07 10.70
N PHE A 651 -0.91 -2.79 12.00
CA PHE A 651 0.22 -2.01 12.52
C PHE A 651 1.59 -2.69 12.29
N SER A 652 1.62 -4.02 12.13
CA SER A 652 2.81 -4.75 11.65
C SER A 652 3.18 -4.28 10.24
N HIS A 653 2.22 -4.27 9.30
CA HIS A 653 2.43 -3.82 7.93
C HIS A 653 2.79 -2.33 7.84
N LEU A 654 2.18 -1.46 8.65
CA LEU A 654 2.52 -0.04 8.68
C LEU A 654 3.98 0.17 9.12
N THR A 655 4.42 -0.55 10.16
CA THR A 655 5.81 -0.57 10.63
C THR A 655 6.76 -1.08 9.54
N HIS A 656 6.42 -2.20 8.90
CA HIS A 656 7.23 -2.84 7.86
C HIS A 656 7.41 -1.96 6.62
N LEU A 657 6.37 -1.22 6.23
CA LEU A 657 6.42 -0.26 5.14
C LEU A 657 7.32 0.94 5.48
N LEU A 658 7.24 1.48 6.70
CA LEU A 658 8.11 2.58 7.16
C LEU A 658 9.59 2.20 7.19
N MET A 659 9.93 0.93 7.47
CA MET A 659 11.31 0.44 7.40
C MET A 659 11.92 0.59 5.99
N THR A 660 11.10 0.59 4.91
CA THR A 660 11.59 0.80 3.53
C THR A 660 12.06 2.22 3.21
N VAL A 661 11.74 3.18 4.09
CA VAL A 661 12.06 4.62 3.92
C VAL A 661 12.88 5.20 5.07
N ALA A 662 13.23 4.39 6.08
CA ALA A 662 13.98 4.83 7.27
C ALA A 662 15.46 5.15 7.02
N HIS A 663 16.08 4.55 5.99
CA HIS A 663 17.53 4.64 5.71
C HIS A 663 17.86 5.17 4.31
N LEU A 664 16.99 6.01 3.72
CA LEU A 664 17.11 6.47 2.33
C LEU A 664 18.36 7.30 2.02
N ASN A 665 19.12 7.76 3.03
CA ASN A 665 20.27 8.64 2.87
C ASN A 665 21.61 7.87 2.98
N PRO A 666 22.57 8.07 2.06
CA PRO A 666 23.92 7.51 2.17
C PRO A 666 24.59 7.87 3.50
N SER A 667 25.40 6.95 4.03
CA SER A 667 26.05 7.15 5.33
C SER A 667 27.03 8.33 5.34
N VAL A 668 27.14 9.02 6.48
CA VAL A 668 28.12 10.10 6.67
C VAL A 668 29.57 9.60 6.50
N TYR A 669 29.84 8.32 6.81
CA TYR A 669 31.14 7.68 6.60
C TYR A 669 31.54 7.67 5.12
N THR A 670 30.64 7.25 4.23
CA THR A 670 30.82 7.30 2.77
C THR A 670 31.18 8.71 2.29
N LEU A 671 30.44 9.72 2.77
CA LEU A 671 30.61 11.11 2.35
C LEU A 671 31.94 11.74 2.82
N ASN A 672 32.47 11.30 3.96
CA ASN A 672 33.78 11.76 4.45
C ASN A 672 34.95 11.07 3.73
N HIS A 673 34.84 9.76 3.44
CA HIS A 673 35.86 9.05 2.67
C HIS A 673 36.09 9.67 1.27
N ARG A 674 35.03 10.24 0.68
CA ARG A 674 35.07 11.05 -0.55
C ARG A 674 35.88 12.35 -0.40
N LYS A 675 35.76 13.07 0.72
CA LYS A 675 36.54 14.31 0.97
C LYS A 675 38.02 14.02 1.11
N GLU A 676 38.39 12.96 1.82
CA GLU A 676 39.80 12.59 2.00
C GLU A 676 40.45 12.10 0.71
N SER A 677 39.76 11.25 -0.05
CA SER A 677 40.23 10.77 -1.37
C SER A 677 40.32 11.88 -2.43
N GLN A 678 39.44 12.90 -2.38
CA GLN A 678 39.57 14.08 -3.23
C GLN A 678 40.70 15.02 -2.79
N ASN A 679 40.93 15.19 -1.48
CA ASN A 679 42.00 16.05 -0.96
C ASN A 679 43.41 15.49 -1.22
N LEU A 680 43.57 14.16 -1.35
CA LEU A 680 44.84 13.50 -1.67
C LEU A 680 45.41 13.87 -3.06
N LEU A 681 44.68 14.61 -3.90
CA LEU A 681 45.15 15.18 -5.16
C LEU A 681 45.69 16.62 -5.03
N SER A 682 45.81 17.16 -3.80
CA SER A 682 46.33 18.50 -3.54
C SER A 682 47.66 18.48 -2.77
N THR A 683 48.62 19.34 -3.15
CA THR A 683 49.96 19.35 -2.57
C THR A 683 50.00 20.02 -1.18
N PRO A 684 50.72 19.46 -0.20
CA PRO A 684 50.72 19.98 1.17
C PRO A 684 51.51 21.29 1.30
N THR A 685 50.91 22.27 1.97
CA THR A 685 51.58 23.47 2.50
C THR A 685 51.51 23.48 4.04
N THR A 686 52.28 24.34 4.70
CA THR A 686 52.84 24.03 6.03
C THR A 686 52.38 24.91 7.19
N ASN A 687 52.35 24.29 8.40
CA ASN A 687 52.21 24.89 9.74
C ASN A 687 50.76 25.33 10.10
N THR A 688 50.32 25.37 11.37
CA THR A 688 51.07 25.56 12.64
C THR A 688 50.58 24.70 13.82
N THR A 689 51.42 24.55 14.85
CA THR A 689 51.21 23.65 16.01
C THR A 689 50.07 24.07 16.97
N THR A 690 49.43 25.22 16.76
CA THR A 690 48.40 25.76 17.66
C THR A 690 47.05 25.04 17.51
N GLU A 691 46.70 24.60 16.29
CA GLU A 691 45.41 23.95 16.02
C GLU A 691 45.24 22.64 16.77
N ILE A 692 46.34 21.87 16.95
CA ILE A 692 46.38 20.52 17.53
C ILE A 692 45.66 20.41 18.89
N ARG A 693 45.57 21.50 19.65
CA ARG A 693 44.84 21.54 20.94
C ARG A 693 43.32 21.73 20.79
N GLN A 694 42.84 22.40 19.74
CA GLN A 694 41.43 22.41 19.36
C GLN A 694 41.04 21.15 18.59
N THR A 695 41.93 20.63 17.73
CA THR A 695 41.70 19.36 17.02
C THR A 695 41.44 18.22 17.99
N ARG A 696 42.15 18.15 19.14
CA ARG A 696 41.87 17.14 20.18
C ARG A 696 40.47 17.19 20.80
N HIS A 697 39.75 18.32 20.75
CA HIS A 697 38.37 18.38 21.23
C HIS A 697 37.36 18.00 20.15
N ARG A 698 37.68 18.22 18.86
CA ARG A 698 36.91 17.71 17.71
C ARG A 698 37.12 16.21 17.48
N LEU A 699 38.36 15.72 17.64
CA LEU A 699 38.72 14.29 17.58
C LEU A 699 38.01 13.41 18.63
N HIS A 700 37.41 14.00 19.68
CA HIS A 700 36.54 13.30 20.61
C HIS A 700 35.05 13.34 20.23
N GLN A 701 34.64 14.23 19.31
CA GLN A 701 33.36 14.15 18.59
C GLN A 701 33.47 13.29 17.32
N GLU A 702 34.66 13.16 16.72
CA GLU A 702 34.95 12.29 15.57
C GLU A 702 34.99 10.79 15.92
N LYS A 703 34.18 10.36 16.89
CA LYS A 703 33.49 9.06 16.76
C LYS A 703 32.48 9.20 15.63
N SER A 704 32.96 9.08 14.39
CA SER A 704 32.15 9.14 13.16
C SER A 704 31.19 7.94 13.08
N THR A 705 30.11 7.98 13.86
CA THR A 705 29.02 7.00 13.83
C THR A 705 28.37 7.01 12.46
N SER A 706 28.32 5.84 11.83
CA SER A 706 27.82 5.66 10.45
C SER A 706 26.29 5.72 10.39
N TYR A 707 25.73 6.89 10.68
CA TYR A 707 24.29 7.12 10.62
C TYR A 707 23.83 7.25 9.15
N SER A 708 22.86 6.41 8.76
CA SER A 708 22.13 6.44 7.48
C SER A 708 20.66 6.82 7.64
N GLY A 709 20.14 6.76 8.87
CA GLY A 709 18.75 7.01 9.21
C GLY A 709 18.27 6.09 10.34
N GLY A 710 16.97 6.08 10.60
CA GLY A 710 16.37 5.22 11.63
C GLY A 710 14.87 5.45 11.84
N LEU A 711 14.23 4.50 12.53
CA LEU A 711 12.80 4.48 12.83
C LEU A 711 12.56 4.32 14.34
N VAL A 712 11.83 5.27 14.95
CA VAL A 712 11.51 5.26 16.38
C VAL A 712 10.00 5.36 16.56
N LEU A 713 9.39 4.39 17.27
CA LEU A 713 7.99 4.42 17.66
C LEU A 713 7.86 4.93 19.10
N ALA A 714 6.92 5.81 19.38
CA ALA A 714 6.61 6.33 20.72
C ALA A 714 5.13 6.11 21.04
N LEU A 715 4.80 5.45 22.16
CA LEU A 715 3.40 5.22 22.53
C LEU A 715 2.68 6.54 22.82
N GLU A 716 1.59 6.78 22.08
CA GLU A 716 0.64 7.88 22.31
C GLU A 716 -0.68 7.30 22.89
N GLY A 717 -1.79 7.29 22.14
CA GLY A 717 -3.10 6.75 22.56
C GLY A 717 -3.26 5.24 22.45
N GLY A 718 -4.51 4.77 22.45
CA GLY A 718 -4.88 3.34 22.57
C GLY A 718 -5.19 2.91 24.00
N TYR A 719 -6.43 2.51 24.26
CA TYR A 719 -7.01 2.38 25.60
C TYR A 719 -7.67 1.01 25.86
N GLN A 720 -7.93 0.22 24.81
CA GLN A 720 -8.27 -1.19 24.96
C GLN A 720 -6.99 -2.03 25.15
N LEU A 721 -6.66 -2.35 26.41
CA LEU A 721 -5.40 -2.99 26.83
C LEU A 721 -4.96 -4.19 25.97
N THR A 722 -5.87 -5.10 25.61
CA THR A 722 -5.50 -6.30 24.83
C THR A 722 -5.17 -5.94 23.38
N ALA A 723 -5.92 -5.03 22.76
CA ALA A 723 -5.65 -4.55 21.41
C ALA A 723 -4.33 -3.77 21.38
N LEU A 724 -4.16 -2.78 22.28
CA LEU A 724 -2.94 -2.03 22.49
C LEU A 724 -1.70 -2.95 22.60
N SER A 725 -1.76 -3.93 23.50
CA SER A 725 -0.62 -4.82 23.76
C SER A 725 -0.29 -5.71 22.55
N SER A 726 -1.31 -6.13 21.80
CA SER A 726 -1.14 -6.89 20.55
C SER A 726 -0.50 -6.01 19.46
N CYS A 727 -0.98 -4.78 19.26
CA CYS A 727 -0.40 -3.84 18.29
C CYS A 727 1.08 -3.54 18.62
N VAL A 728 1.37 -3.20 19.87
CA VAL A 728 2.75 -2.99 20.37
C VAL A 728 3.63 -4.22 20.12
N SER A 729 3.09 -5.42 20.34
CA SER A 729 3.83 -6.68 20.11
C SER A 729 4.11 -6.93 18.62
N HIS A 730 3.14 -6.69 17.75
CA HIS A 730 3.32 -6.80 16.30
C HIS A 730 4.32 -5.76 15.76
N CYS A 731 4.25 -4.51 16.21
CA CYS A 731 5.25 -3.49 15.86
C CYS A 731 6.65 -3.91 16.30
N VAL A 732 6.85 -4.32 17.56
CA VAL A 732 8.17 -4.74 18.07
C VAL A 732 8.69 -6.00 17.37
N ALA A 733 7.84 -6.98 17.06
CA ALA A 733 8.22 -8.15 16.26
C ALA A 733 8.68 -7.75 14.85
N THR A 734 7.97 -6.83 14.20
CA THR A 734 8.34 -6.30 12.88
C THR A 734 9.68 -5.57 12.90
N LEU A 735 9.90 -4.69 13.89
CA LEU A 735 11.18 -3.98 14.07
C LEU A 735 12.36 -4.95 14.25
N LEU A 736 12.12 -6.11 14.88
CA LEU A 736 13.06 -7.21 15.10
C LEU A 736 13.22 -8.16 13.89
N GLY A 737 12.60 -7.87 12.75
CA GLY A 737 12.71 -8.66 11.52
C GLY A 737 11.84 -9.92 11.47
N ASP A 738 10.76 -10.01 12.26
CA ASP A 738 9.73 -11.04 12.07
C ASP A 738 8.83 -10.73 10.87
N SER A 739 8.23 -11.77 10.29
CA SER A 739 7.25 -11.64 9.20
C SER A 739 5.93 -11.02 9.69
N CYS A 740 5.36 -10.10 8.92
CA CYS A 740 4.01 -9.58 9.19
C CYS A 740 2.97 -10.72 9.20
N PRO A 741 2.03 -10.75 10.17
CA PRO A 741 0.89 -11.65 10.13
C PRO A 741 -0.03 -11.31 8.95
N ARG A 742 -0.75 -12.30 8.41
CA ARG A 742 -1.65 -12.06 7.26
C ARG A 742 -2.89 -11.25 7.68
N LEU A 743 -3.16 -10.15 6.97
CA LEU A 743 -4.41 -9.39 7.10
C LEU A 743 -5.65 -10.19 6.66
N ALA A 744 -6.82 -9.74 7.11
CA ALA A 744 -8.10 -10.35 6.74
C ALA A 744 -8.31 -10.36 5.20
N PRO A 745 -8.86 -11.45 4.62
CA PRO A 745 -9.12 -11.54 3.19
C PRO A 745 -10.29 -10.65 2.77
N ASN A 746 -10.30 -10.22 1.50
CA ASN A 746 -11.30 -9.32 0.90
C ASN A 746 -11.30 -7.92 1.55
N LEU A 747 -10.10 -7.34 1.75
CA LEU A 747 -9.97 -5.93 2.11
C LEU A 747 -10.68 -5.04 1.07
N SER A 748 -11.19 -3.90 1.53
CA SER A 748 -11.82 -2.89 0.68
C SER A 748 -11.70 -1.52 1.32
N ILE A 749 -11.77 -0.47 0.51
CA ILE A 749 -11.89 0.92 0.96
C ILE A 749 -13.32 1.44 0.77
N SER A 750 -13.80 2.26 1.71
CA SER A 750 -15.09 2.95 1.63
C SER A 750 -15.03 4.16 0.69
N GLU A 751 -16.09 4.42 -0.07
CA GLU A 751 -16.23 5.58 -0.96
C GLU A 751 -15.95 6.92 -0.23
N ARG A 752 -16.31 7.01 1.05
CA ARG A 752 -16.05 8.20 1.88
C ARG A 752 -14.58 8.32 2.28
N SER A 753 -13.92 7.19 2.51
CA SER A 753 -12.48 7.10 2.70
C SER A 753 -11.75 7.51 1.41
N CYS A 754 -12.19 7.03 0.24
CA CYS A 754 -11.68 7.45 -1.06
C CYS A 754 -11.73 8.97 -1.23
N LYS A 755 -12.89 9.60 -0.94
CA LYS A 755 -13.04 11.06 -1.01
C LYS A 755 -12.08 11.82 -0.09
N SER A 756 -11.83 11.30 1.11
CA SER A 756 -10.85 11.89 2.04
C SER A 756 -9.42 11.79 1.48
N MET A 757 -9.04 10.63 0.94
CA MET A 757 -7.72 10.41 0.32
C MET A 757 -7.52 11.23 -0.97
N GLN A 758 -8.57 11.36 -1.79
CA GLN A 758 -8.59 12.16 -3.01
C GLN A 758 -8.38 13.65 -2.69
N GLN A 759 -9.03 14.18 -1.65
CA GLN A 759 -8.81 15.55 -1.18
C GLN A 759 -7.36 15.78 -0.73
N THR A 760 -6.77 14.85 0.04
CA THR A 760 -5.34 14.92 0.41
C THR A 760 -4.45 14.92 -0.84
N ILE A 761 -4.68 14.04 -1.81
CA ILE A 761 -3.88 13.98 -3.06
C ILE A 761 -4.01 15.28 -3.88
N GLU A 762 -5.23 15.81 -4.04
CA GLU A 762 -5.50 17.03 -4.80
C GLU A 762 -4.72 18.25 -4.26
N ILE A 763 -4.61 18.35 -2.95
CA ILE A 763 -3.85 19.40 -2.28
C ILE A 763 -2.34 19.12 -2.39
N HIS A 764 -1.91 17.89 -2.07
CA HIS A 764 -0.50 17.57 -1.90
C HIS A 764 0.27 17.32 -3.19
N ARG A 765 -0.39 17.03 -4.33
CA ARG A 765 0.24 16.96 -5.66
C ARG A 765 0.93 18.25 -6.11
N ASN A 766 0.58 19.39 -5.51
CA ASN A 766 1.25 20.67 -5.74
C ASN A 766 2.67 20.71 -5.16
N TYR A 767 2.90 19.98 -4.06
CA TYR A 767 4.16 19.99 -3.29
C TYR A 767 5.02 18.75 -3.51
N TRP A 768 4.40 17.61 -3.87
CA TRP A 768 5.05 16.30 -3.97
C TRP A 768 4.88 15.71 -5.37
N ASN A 769 5.98 15.54 -6.10
CA ASN A 769 6.00 14.97 -7.45
C ASN A 769 5.51 13.52 -7.49
N MET A 770 5.75 12.74 -6.43
CA MET A 770 5.28 11.36 -6.31
C MET A 770 3.74 11.23 -6.27
N LEU A 771 3.01 12.34 -6.05
CA LEU A 771 1.54 12.40 -6.06
C LEU A 771 0.94 13.03 -7.33
N LYS A 772 1.78 13.46 -8.29
CA LYS A 772 1.32 14.06 -9.57
C LYS A 772 0.82 12.99 -10.56
N GLY A 773 0.39 13.44 -11.73
CA GLY A 773 -0.03 12.55 -12.83
C GLY A 773 -1.21 11.69 -12.45
N PHE A 774 -2.20 12.29 -11.78
CA PHE A 774 -3.46 11.65 -11.43
C PHE A 774 -4.70 12.46 -11.86
N ASP A 775 -4.55 13.44 -12.75
CA ASP A 775 -5.71 13.85 -13.55
C ASP A 775 -6.02 12.70 -14.52
N PRO A 776 -7.23 12.10 -14.51
CA PRO A 776 -7.58 10.95 -15.36
C PRO A 776 -7.62 11.36 -16.85
N VAL A 777 -6.46 11.33 -17.49
CA VAL A 777 -6.13 11.76 -18.86
C VAL A 777 -7.02 12.90 -19.37
N ASP A 778 -6.78 14.12 -18.86
CA ASP A 778 -7.16 15.30 -19.62
C ASP A 778 -6.40 15.26 -20.96
N ARG A 779 -7.14 15.17 -22.07
CA ARG A 779 -6.59 14.82 -23.40
C ARG A 779 -5.85 15.98 -24.06
N PHE A 780 -5.68 17.09 -23.35
CA PHE A 780 -5.02 18.32 -23.77
C PHE A 780 -3.70 18.59 -23.02
N TYR A 781 -2.86 17.55 -22.87
CA TYR A 781 -1.41 17.76 -22.71
C TYR A 781 -0.82 18.27 -24.03
N ASP A 782 -1.09 19.53 -24.33
CA ASP A 782 -0.49 20.26 -25.45
C ASP A 782 1.00 20.50 -25.18
N GLN A 783 1.85 20.20 -26.16
CA GLN A 783 3.29 20.01 -25.94
C GLN A 783 4.08 21.32 -25.73
N ASP A 784 3.47 22.48 -25.97
CA ASP A 784 4.15 23.78 -25.99
C ASP A 784 4.33 24.47 -24.61
N LEU A 785 3.70 23.99 -23.54
CA LEU A 785 3.71 24.69 -22.24
C LEU A 785 5.02 24.57 -21.42
N ILE A 786 5.97 23.73 -21.83
CA ILE A 786 7.25 23.49 -21.10
C ILE A 786 8.22 24.70 -21.18
N ARG A 787 7.90 25.77 -21.92
CA ARG A 787 8.81 26.90 -22.22
C ARG A 787 8.45 28.27 -21.63
N ARG A 788 7.98 28.36 -20.38
CA ARG A 788 7.95 29.65 -19.62
C ARG A 788 8.42 29.50 -18.17
N PRO A 789 9.24 30.44 -17.64
CA PRO A 789 9.68 30.39 -16.25
C PRO A 789 8.54 30.77 -15.29
N VAL A 790 8.48 30.08 -14.14
CA VAL A 790 7.50 30.34 -13.08
C VAL A 790 7.76 31.72 -12.46
N ASN A 791 6.76 32.60 -12.51
CA ASN A 791 6.85 33.93 -11.92
C ASN A 791 6.32 33.88 -10.47
N LYS A 792 7.22 34.01 -9.48
CA LYS A 792 6.82 34.06 -8.07
C LYS A 792 6.09 35.37 -7.77
N ASN A 793 4.76 35.33 -7.67
CA ASN A 793 3.91 36.12 -6.78
C ASN A 793 2.43 35.97 -7.16
N LEU A 794 1.63 35.33 -6.32
CA LEU A 794 0.21 35.64 -6.10
C LEU A 794 -0.30 34.78 -4.94
N CYS A 795 -0.52 35.41 -3.79
CA CYS A 795 -1.23 34.81 -2.66
C CYS A 795 -2.38 35.75 -2.29
N LEU A 796 -3.54 35.17 -1.99
CA LEU A 796 -4.77 35.81 -1.47
C LEU A 796 -5.35 36.99 -2.27
N ASN A 797 -6.52 36.76 -2.85
CA ASN A 797 -7.69 37.59 -2.53
C ASN A 797 -8.96 36.75 -2.69
N ASP A 798 -9.94 37.02 -1.82
CA ASP A 798 -11.26 36.38 -1.85
C ASP A 798 -12.10 36.78 -3.07
N THR A 799 -13.16 36.01 -3.28
CA THR A 799 -14.18 36.12 -4.36
C THR A 799 -13.71 35.65 -5.74
N PHE A 800 -14.24 34.49 -6.19
CA PHE A 800 -14.97 34.38 -7.46
C PHE A 800 -15.71 33.03 -7.56
N ILE A 801 -16.88 32.94 -6.92
CA ILE A 801 -17.92 31.97 -7.33
C ILE A 801 -18.82 32.69 -8.34
N SER A 802 -19.13 31.99 -9.46
CA SER A 802 -20.16 32.29 -10.47
C SER A 802 -19.70 32.90 -11.81
N LYS A 803 -20.16 32.23 -12.88
CA LYS A 803 -20.42 32.63 -14.28
C LYS A 803 -19.32 32.63 -15.35
N CYS A 804 -19.80 32.24 -16.55
CA CYS A 804 -19.18 32.28 -17.89
C CYS A 804 -18.00 31.31 -18.06
N ILE A 805 -18.02 30.29 -18.93
CA ILE A 805 -18.77 30.03 -20.18
C ILE A 805 -18.53 31.07 -21.29
N SER A 806 -17.87 30.59 -22.36
CA SER A 806 -17.74 31.13 -23.73
C SER A 806 -17.19 32.55 -23.92
N THR A 807 -15.92 32.64 -24.33
CA THR A 807 -15.41 33.17 -25.62
C THR A 807 -13.86 33.13 -25.61
N SER A 808 -13.12 33.04 -26.72
CA SER A 808 -13.46 32.99 -28.14
C SER A 808 -12.43 32.13 -28.91
N ILE A 809 -12.82 31.60 -30.07
CA ILE A 809 -11.88 31.27 -31.15
C ILE A 809 -12.27 32.15 -32.34
N ASP A 810 -11.33 32.94 -32.82
CA ASP A 810 -11.37 33.51 -34.18
C ASP A 810 -10.41 32.69 -35.05
N ASN A 811 -10.87 32.27 -36.23
CA ASN A 811 -10.20 32.61 -37.48
C ASN A 811 -10.99 32.15 -38.72
N ASP A 812 -11.18 33.11 -39.62
CA ASP A 812 -11.11 33.02 -41.07
C ASP A 812 -12.19 32.34 -41.95
N LEU A 813 -12.47 33.11 -43.02
CA LEU A 813 -12.84 32.74 -44.40
C LEU A 813 -14.28 32.32 -44.75
N ASP A 814 -14.95 33.33 -45.33
CA ASP A 814 -15.57 33.31 -46.65
C ASP A 814 -16.98 32.72 -46.91
N ASN A 815 -17.83 33.65 -47.35
CA ASN A 815 -18.83 33.56 -48.42
C ASN A 815 -20.20 32.89 -48.19
N GLU A 816 -21.20 33.76 -48.38
CA GLU A 816 -22.38 33.62 -49.24
C GLU A 816 -23.78 33.30 -48.67
N PHE A 817 -24.76 33.85 -49.40
CA PHE A 817 -26.21 33.69 -49.33
C PHE A 817 -26.96 33.90 -47.99
N SER A 818 -27.27 35.18 -47.74
CA SER A 818 -28.57 35.56 -47.14
C SER A 818 -29.74 35.16 -48.06
N GLN A 819 -30.85 34.63 -47.50
CA GLN A 819 -32.27 34.61 -47.98
C GLN A 819 -33.03 33.48 -47.22
N LEU A 820 -34.31 33.57 -46.81
CA LEU A 820 -35.27 34.69 -46.79
C LEU A 820 -36.53 34.35 -45.94
N LEU A 821 -37.12 35.33 -45.22
CA LEU A 821 -38.54 35.37 -44.73
C LEU A 821 -39.01 34.25 -43.74
N LYS A 822 -40.09 34.37 -42.94
CA LYS A 822 -40.75 35.49 -42.21
C LYS A 822 -41.80 34.93 -41.22
N THR A 823 -42.12 35.72 -40.19
CA THR A 823 -43.36 35.63 -39.35
C THR A 823 -43.52 34.33 -38.52
N LYS A 824 -44.27 34.35 -37.40
CA LYS A 824 -45.31 35.30 -36.96
C LYS A 824 -45.09 35.80 -35.52
N LEU A 825 -45.62 36.99 -35.24
CA LEU A 825 -45.39 37.80 -34.04
C LEU A 825 -46.76 38.08 -33.39
N ILE A 826 -46.79 38.26 -32.05
CA ILE A 826 -47.70 39.07 -31.18
C ILE A 826 -47.88 38.31 -29.85
N LEU A 827 -47.22 38.71 -28.74
CA LEU A 827 -47.54 39.83 -27.80
C LEU A 827 -48.88 39.58 -27.05
N ASN A 828 -49.09 39.88 -25.76
CA ASN A 828 -48.30 40.56 -24.70
C ASN A 828 -48.97 40.22 -23.31
N THR A 829 -48.61 40.69 -22.10
CA THR A 829 -47.75 41.79 -21.60
C THR A 829 -47.41 41.57 -20.11
N ASN A 830 -46.25 42.06 -19.65
CA ASN A 830 -45.98 42.92 -18.46
C ASN A 830 -46.68 42.70 -17.08
N SER A 831 -46.08 43.01 -15.92
CA SER A 831 -44.69 43.44 -15.59
C SER A 831 -44.42 43.42 -14.08
N SER A 832 -43.15 43.32 -13.69
CA SER A 832 -42.62 43.42 -12.32
C SER A 832 -42.68 44.85 -11.72
N LEU A 833 -42.44 44.97 -10.40
CA LEU A 833 -41.63 46.07 -9.81
C LEU A 833 -41.17 45.77 -8.36
N THR A 834 -40.11 46.47 -7.92
CA THR A 834 -39.38 46.38 -6.63
C THR A 834 -39.68 47.65 -5.76
N THR A 835 -39.21 47.93 -4.53
CA THR A 835 -37.87 47.84 -3.86
C THR A 835 -37.93 48.07 -2.32
N ASN A 836 -36.92 47.57 -1.58
CA ASN A 836 -36.15 48.10 -0.41
C ASN A 836 -36.76 49.04 0.68
N ILE A 837 -36.37 48.86 1.96
CA ILE A 837 -35.50 49.79 2.79
C ILE A 837 -35.35 49.35 4.29
N ASN A 838 -34.22 49.76 4.88
CA ASN A 838 -33.53 49.49 6.16
C ASN A 838 -34.23 49.47 7.56
N ASP A 839 -33.49 48.91 8.53
CA ASP A 839 -33.03 49.49 9.84
C ASP A 839 -33.67 49.15 11.23
N ARG A 840 -32.76 49.10 12.24
CA ARG A 840 -32.88 49.39 13.70
C ARG A 840 -33.59 48.47 14.74
N SER A 841 -32.75 47.70 15.45
CA SER A 841 -32.48 47.73 16.92
C SER A 841 -33.55 47.55 18.03
N SER A 842 -33.21 46.68 19.01
CA SER A 842 -33.25 46.85 20.50
C SER A 842 -34.36 46.25 21.42
N SER A 843 -33.95 45.23 22.20
CA SER A 843 -34.03 45.13 23.69
C SER A 843 -35.24 44.52 24.46
N SER A 844 -34.87 43.75 25.52
CA SER A 844 -35.58 43.45 26.79
C SER A 844 -36.76 42.45 26.81
N SER A 845 -37.13 41.74 27.90
CA SER A 845 -36.47 41.26 29.17
C SER A 845 -37.46 40.34 29.97
N ILE A 846 -37.06 39.80 31.15
CA ILE A 846 -37.91 39.16 32.22
C ILE A 846 -38.38 37.71 31.88
N SER A 847 -37.99 36.58 32.53
CA SER A 847 -37.90 36.11 33.95
C SER A 847 -39.27 35.75 34.59
N LYS A 848 -39.55 34.63 35.29
CA LYS A 848 -38.90 34.09 36.51
C LYS A 848 -39.55 32.75 37.00
N TYR A 849 -38.74 31.83 37.55
CA TYR A 849 -38.98 30.95 38.74
C TYR A 849 -40.06 29.83 38.79
N VAL A 850 -39.88 28.94 39.78
CA VAL A 850 -40.41 27.56 40.04
C VAL A 850 -40.34 27.33 41.58
N PRO A 851 -41.27 26.66 42.34
CA PRO A 851 -41.34 25.17 42.43
C PRO A 851 -42.65 24.46 42.96
N GLU A 852 -42.60 23.12 42.90
CA GLU A 852 -43.04 22.07 43.88
C GLU A 852 -44.50 21.74 44.34
N SER A 853 -44.78 20.42 44.31
CA SER A 853 -45.31 19.53 45.39
C SER A 853 -46.73 18.87 45.35
N GLN A 854 -46.74 17.52 45.26
CA GLN A 854 -47.66 16.49 45.86
C GLN A 854 -49.19 16.51 45.51
N GLN A 855 -50.03 15.47 45.73
CA GLN A 855 -49.97 14.25 46.57
C GLN A 855 -50.95 13.11 46.11
N ASN A 856 -50.58 11.83 46.32
CA ASN A 856 -51.31 10.51 46.42
C ASN A 856 -52.53 10.15 45.51
N ILE A 857 -52.75 8.86 45.15
CA ILE A 857 -53.61 7.82 45.81
C ILE A 857 -53.68 6.57 44.85
N ASP A 858 -53.87 5.27 45.16
CA ASP A 858 -53.76 4.38 46.36
C ASP A 858 -53.98 2.87 45.98
N TYR A 859 -53.39 1.90 46.75
CA TYR A 859 -53.83 0.48 47.05
C TYR A 859 -54.18 -0.56 45.92
N GLU A 860 -54.03 -1.91 46.01
CA GLU A 860 -53.35 -2.92 46.90
C GLU A 860 -53.29 -4.30 46.14
N SER A 861 -52.37 -5.26 46.35
CA SER A 861 -52.46 -6.38 47.33
C SER A 861 -51.41 -7.51 47.06
N ALA A 862 -51.37 -8.57 47.89
CA ALA A 862 -50.26 -9.54 48.09
C ALA A 862 -50.18 -10.71 47.04
N ASP A 863 -49.26 -11.71 47.06
CA ASP A 863 -48.87 -12.56 48.20
C ASP A 863 -47.50 -13.34 48.14
N HIS A 864 -47.16 -13.90 49.30
CA HIS A 864 -45.94 -14.50 49.91
C HIS A 864 -45.01 -15.58 49.26
N ASN A 865 -43.74 -15.58 49.76
CA ASN A 865 -42.79 -16.70 50.10
C ASN A 865 -42.07 -17.50 48.97
N ALA A 866 -40.74 -17.76 48.97
CA ALA A 866 -39.72 -18.25 49.96
C ALA A 866 -39.64 -19.81 50.04
N SER A 867 -38.49 -20.50 50.15
CA SER A 867 -37.03 -20.16 50.11
C SER A 867 -36.15 -21.44 50.00
N THR A 868 -34.81 -21.33 49.91
CA THR A 868 -33.77 -22.38 50.19
C THR A 868 -33.69 -23.63 49.28
N ALA A 869 -32.56 -24.37 49.11
CA ALA A 869 -31.12 -24.11 49.37
C ALA A 869 -30.16 -25.19 48.77
N VAL A 870 -28.90 -24.80 48.54
CA VAL A 870 -27.63 -25.57 48.81
C VAL A 870 -27.29 -26.88 48.05
N LYS A 871 -26.20 -26.81 47.25
CA LYS A 871 -25.11 -27.81 46.98
C LYS A 871 -25.51 -29.20 46.41
N THR A 872 -24.64 -30.04 45.83
CA THR A 872 -23.19 -30.28 46.03
C THR A 872 -22.51 -30.85 44.76
N LEU A 873 -21.17 -31.01 44.80
CA LEU A 873 -20.28 -31.65 43.82
C LEU A 873 -20.67 -33.14 43.53
N GLU A 874 -20.07 -33.92 42.61
CA GLU A 874 -18.73 -33.90 42.00
C GLU A 874 -18.63 -34.84 40.76
N THR A 875 -17.42 -35.05 40.20
CA THR A 875 -16.99 -36.10 39.22
C THR A 875 -17.48 -36.02 37.76
N SER A 876 -16.81 -36.60 36.75
CA SER A 876 -15.35 -36.65 36.41
C SER A 876 -15.14 -37.38 35.06
N ASP A 877 -14.18 -36.90 34.26
CA ASP A 877 -13.36 -37.65 33.26
C ASP A 877 -14.00 -38.36 32.04
N LEU A 878 -13.27 -38.23 30.90
CA LEU A 878 -13.32 -39.02 29.65
C LEU A 878 -14.64 -38.98 28.83
N GLY A 879 -14.63 -39.09 27.49
CA GLY A 879 -13.51 -39.10 26.54
C GLY A 879 -13.93 -39.57 25.13
N GLU A 880 -13.64 -38.75 24.10
CA GLU A 880 -13.66 -39.02 22.64
C GLU A 880 -14.92 -39.61 21.94
N SER A 881 -15.17 -39.12 20.71
CA SER A 881 -16.23 -39.53 19.75
C SER A 881 -17.69 -39.29 20.22
N TYR A 882 -18.65 -38.91 19.37
CA TYR A 882 -18.96 -39.41 18.02
C TYR A 882 -19.48 -38.32 17.07
N HIS A 883 -19.23 -38.50 15.77
CA HIS A 883 -20.02 -37.89 14.70
C HIS A 883 -21.39 -38.60 14.57
N GLN A 884 -22.36 -37.92 13.95
CA GLN A 884 -23.70 -38.42 13.55
C GLN A 884 -24.64 -38.83 14.70
N GLN A 885 -25.56 -37.92 15.07
CA GLN A 885 -27.00 -38.06 14.70
C GLN A 885 -27.82 -36.87 15.24
N GLN A 886 -28.20 -35.95 14.36
CA GLN A 886 -29.35 -35.07 14.56
C GLN A 886 -30.27 -35.15 13.34
N GLN A 887 -31.18 -36.13 13.37
CA GLN A 887 -32.45 -36.06 12.64
C GLN A 887 -33.58 -36.08 13.66
N GLN A 888 -34.64 -35.32 13.35
CA GLN A 888 -35.93 -35.14 14.06
C GLN A 888 -36.06 -33.87 14.92
N GLN A 889 -36.55 -32.79 14.30
CA GLN A 889 -37.88 -32.19 14.59
C GLN A 889 -38.07 -30.87 13.81
N ALA A 890 -38.66 -30.94 12.60
CA ALA A 890 -39.22 -29.80 11.88
C ALA A 890 -40.12 -30.29 10.73
N SER A 891 -41.41 -30.55 10.99
CA SER A 891 -42.31 -31.14 9.99
C SER A 891 -43.68 -30.44 9.92
N THR A 892 -43.79 -29.34 9.17
CA THR A 892 -45.08 -28.83 8.62
C THR A 892 -44.87 -27.82 7.47
N SER A 893 -44.68 -28.30 6.23
CA SER A 893 -45.03 -27.56 5.01
C SER A 893 -44.99 -28.49 3.80
N ASN A 894 -46.16 -28.93 3.31
CA ASN A 894 -46.25 -29.80 2.13
C ASN A 894 -46.25 -28.98 0.83
N SER A 895 -45.12 -28.98 0.14
CA SER A 895 -45.02 -28.68 -1.29
C SER A 895 -43.87 -29.48 -1.88
N ASN A 896 -44.17 -30.50 -2.68
CA ASN A 896 -43.14 -31.22 -3.43
C ASN A 896 -42.43 -30.24 -4.39
N PRO A 897 -41.10 -30.22 -4.47
CA PRO A 897 -40.41 -29.59 -5.59
C PRO A 897 -40.84 -30.28 -6.88
N ILE A 898 -41.26 -29.50 -7.87
CA ILE A 898 -41.41 -30.00 -9.23
C ILE A 898 -39.99 -30.15 -9.77
N VAL A 899 -39.56 -31.40 -9.99
CA VAL A 899 -38.31 -31.70 -10.70
C VAL A 899 -38.68 -31.82 -12.17
N GLU A 900 -38.49 -30.74 -12.93
CA GLU A 900 -38.49 -30.80 -14.39
C GLU A 900 -37.20 -31.51 -14.85
N ASP A 901 -37.30 -32.36 -15.86
CA ASP A 901 -36.13 -32.91 -16.56
C ASP A 901 -35.44 -31.77 -17.35
N ILE A 902 -34.13 -31.89 -17.61
CA ILE A 902 -33.40 -30.90 -18.42
C ILE A 902 -33.99 -30.82 -19.85
N HIS A 903 -34.49 -31.95 -20.37
CA HIS A 903 -35.23 -31.99 -21.64
C HIS A 903 -36.56 -31.24 -21.55
N ASP A 904 -37.32 -31.40 -20.46
CA ASP A 904 -38.57 -30.66 -20.24
C ASP A 904 -38.29 -29.15 -20.10
N PHE A 905 -37.27 -28.75 -19.34
CA PHE A 905 -36.89 -27.34 -19.14
C PHE A 905 -36.58 -26.62 -20.47
N PHE A 906 -35.74 -27.22 -21.32
CA PHE A 906 -35.45 -26.70 -22.67
C PHE A 906 -36.54 -26.99 -23.72
N GLY A 907 -37.57 -27.76 -23.37
CA GLY A 907 -38.64 -28.16 -24.30
C GLY A 907 -38.19 -29.11 -25.43
N LEU A 908 -37.06 -29.80 -25.23
CA LEU A 908 -36.45 -30.70 -26.21
C LEU A 908 -37.07 -32.11 -26.15
N PRO A 909 -37.17 -32.83 -27.27
CA PRO A 909 -37.49 -34.26 -27.24
C PRO A 909 -36.42 -35.05 -26.47
N ASN A 910 -36.81 -36.08 -25.71
CA ASN A 910 -35.90 -36.96 -24.96
C ASN A 910 -34.94 -37.80 -25.85
N SER A 911 -34.95 -37.59 -27.17
CA SER A 911 -34.01 -38.16 -28.15
C SER A 911 -32.95 -37.17 -28.63
N HIS A 912 -32.91 -35.96 -28.08
CA HIS A 912 -31.97 -34.91 -28.46
C HIS A 912 -30.80 -34.87 -27.45
N GLU A 913 -29.56 -35.07 -27.89
CA GLU A 913 -28.41 -34.84 -27.02
C GLU A 913 -28.33 -33.35 -26.66
N VAL A 914 -28.31 -33.06 -25.36
CA VAL A 914 -27.94 -31.74 -24.83
C VAL A 914 -26.41 -31.67 -24.86
N THR A 915 -25.85 -30.62 -25.45
CA THR A 915 -24.40 -30.47 -25.56
C THR A 915 -23.74 -30.31 -24.20
N SER A 916 -22.49 -30.74 -24.05
CA SER A 916 -21.73 -30.78 -22.79
C SER A 916 -21.46 -29.41 -22.13
N ASN A 917 -21.90 -28.31 -22.75
CA ASN A 917 -21.45 -26.95 -22.47
C ASN A 917 -22.59 -26.04 -21.98
N VAL A 918 -23.60 -26.62 -21.31
CA VAL A 918 -24.66 -25.86 -20.62
C VAL A 918 -24.21 -25.51 -19.21
N PHE A 919 -24.08 -24.22 -18.90
CA PHE A 919 -23.66 -23.72 -17.59
C PHE A 919 -24.80 -23.00 -16.87
N ALA A 920 -25.15 -23.46 -15.67
CA ALA A 920 -26.09 -22.77 -14.79
C ALA A 920 -25.34 -21.77 -13.89
N VAL A 921 -25.62 -20.47 -14.04
CA VAL A 921 -25.06 -19.43 -13.16
C VAL A 921 -25.89 -19.34 -11.89
N THR A 922 -25.35 -19.80 -10.76
CA THR A 922 -25.93 -19.50 -9.44
C THR A 922 -25.56 -18.05 -9.07
N PRO A 923 -26.53 -17.12 -8.94
CA PRO A 923 -26.22 -15.75 -8.51
C PRO A 923 -25.74 -15.73 -7.06
N LEU A 924 -24.79 -14.85 -6.77
CA LEU A 924 -24.23 -14.71 -5.42
C LEU A 924 -25.31 -14.19 -4.45
N SER A 925 -25.42 -14.81 -3.28
CA SER A 925 -26.50 -14.56 -2.29
C SER A 925 -26.53 -13.15 -1.70
N TRP A 926 -25.51 -12.33 -1.95
CA TRP A 926 -25.39 -10.93 -1.55
C TRP A 926 -25.50 -9.94 -2.72
N CYS A 927 -25.74 -10.42 -3.95
CA CYS A 927 -25.85 -9.55 -5.13
C CYS A 927 -27.04 -8.58 -5.01
N PRO A 928 -26.87 -7.25 -5.17
CA PRO A 928 -27.98 -6.29 -5.07
C PRO A 928 -29.03 -6.51 -6.16
N HIS A 929 -28.63 -7.01 -7.33
CA HIS A 929 -29.52 -7.35 -8.44
C HIS A 929 -30.38 -8.61 -8.20
N LEU A 930 -30.20 -9.34 -7.10
CA LEU A 930 -30.97 -10.56 -6.82
C LEU A 930 -32.46 -10.28 -6.64
N THR A 931 -32.84 -9.06 -6.26
CA THR A 931 -34.23 -8.59 -6.19
C THR A 931 -34.83 -8.23 -7.56
N SER A 932 -33.98 -8.04 -8.58
CA SER A 932 -34.36 -7.76 -9.97
C SER A 932 -34.49 -9.02 -10.82
N VAL A 933 -34.11 -10.19 -10.30
CA VAL A 933 -34.38 -11.50 -10.90
C VAL A 933 -35.84 -11.85 -10.64
N GLN A 934 -36.61 -12.08 -11.71
CA GLN A 934 -38.00 -12.52 -11.56
C GLN A 934 -38.08 -14.04 -11.43
N ASN A 935 -39.19 -14.54 -10.89
CA ASN A 935 -39.49 -15.97 -11.00
C ASN A 935 -39.76 -16.29 -12.48
N SER A 936 -39.27 -17.43 -12.97
CA SER A 936 -39.49 -17.86 -14.35
C SER A 936 -40.99 -17.82 -14.69
N PRO A 937 -41.40 -17.12 -15.76
CA PRO A 937 -42.76 -17.20 -16.25
C PRO A 937 -43.13 -18.66 -16.50
N THR A 938 -44.27 -19.12 -16.01
CA THR A 938 -44.70 -20.54 -16.05
C THR A 938 -44.99 -21.11 -17.45
N SER A 939 -44.59 -20.39 -18.49
CA SER A 939 -44.63 -20.78 -19.90
C SER A 939 -43.36 -20.40 -20.69
N TRP A 940 -42.32 -19.85 -20.05
CA TRP A 940 -41.05 -19.55 -20.72
C TRP A 940 -40.16 -20.80 -20.73
N LYS A 941 -39.56 -21.08 -21.88
CA LYS A 941 -38.52 -22.10 -22.06
C LYS A 941 -37.36 -21.49 -22.85
N PRO A 942 -36.09 -21.79 -22.52
CA PRO A 942 -34.96 -21.30 -23.29
C PRO A 942 -34.88 -22.03 -24.64
N ASP A 943 -35.04 -21.30 -25.75
CA ASP A 943 -34.64 -21.82 -27.07
C ASP A 943 -33.13 -21.66 -27.23
N ILE A 944 -32.41 -22.78 -27.18
CA ILE A 944 -30.95 -22.81 -27.36
C ILE A 944 -30.49 -22.36 -28.75
N ASN A 945 -31.39 -22.33 -29.74
CA ASN A 945 -31.13 -21.91 -31.12
C ASN A 945 -31.55 -20.46 -31.41
N ALA A 946 -32.10 -19.75 -30.42
CA ALA A 946 -32.48 -18.35 -30.58
C ALA A 946 -31.28 -17.50 -31.01
N LEU A 947 -31.52 -16.51 -31.85
CA LEU A 947 -30.51 -15.54 -32.23
C LEU A 947 -30.43 -14.44 -31.16
N CYS A 948 -29.27 -13.80 -31.02
CA CYS A 948 -29.14 -12.61 -30.18
C CYS A 948 -30.06 -11.47 -30.66
N ASN A 949 -30.97 -11.01 -29.79
CA ASN A 949 -31.92 -9.93 -30.06
C ASN A 949 -31.29 -8.62 -30.58
N CYS A 950 -30.01 -8.38 -30.28
CA CYS A 950 -29.30 -7.15 -30.67
C CYS A 950 -28.48 -7.26 -31.96
N CYS A 951 -28.18 -8.46 -32.46
CA CYS A 951 -27.20 -8.62 -33.56
C CYS A 951 -27.33 -9.89 -34.42
N ASP A 952 -28.41 -10.67 -34.29
CA ASP A 952 -28.74 -11.87 -35.08
C ASP A 952 -27.64 -12.98 -35.12
N HIS A 953 -26.68 -12.95 -34.20
CA HIS A 953 -25.57 -13.90 -34.12
C HIS A 953 -25.89 -15.06 -33.16
N HIS A 954 -25.24 -16.21 -33.37
CA HIS A 954 -25.58 -17.52 -32.77
C HIS A 954 -24.44 -18.14 -31.93
N SER A 955 -23.42 -17.36 -31.58
CA SER A 955 -22.21 -17.85 -30.91
C SER A 955 -22.17 -17.41 -29.43
N GLU A 956 -22.62 -18.30 -28.53
CA GLU A 956 -22.73 -18.07 -27.08
C GLU A 956 -23.96 -17.23 -26.67
N ASN A 957 -25.07 -17.93 -26.44
CA ASN A 957 -26.36 -17.34 -26.04
C ASN A 957 -26.47 -17.18 -24.52
N TRP A 958 -26.54 -15.94 -24.04
CA TRP A 958 -26.85 -15.62 -22.64
C TRP A 958 -28.33 -15.24 -22.49
N VAL A 959 -28.96 -15.66 -21.40
CA VAL A 959 -30.34 -15.25 -21.05
C VAL A 959 -30.32 -14.24 -19.91
N CYS A 960 -30.97 -13.10 -20.08
CA CYS A 960 -31.17 -12.15 -19.00
C CYS A 960 -32.24 -12.66 -18.02
N LEU A 961 -31.89 -12.86 -16.75
CA LEU A 961 -32.82 -13.38 -15.72
C LEU A 961 -33.85 -12.36 -15.20
N SER A 962 -33.87 -11.13 -15.75
CA SER A 962 -34.87 -10.10 -15.46
C SER A 962 -35.91 -9.93 -16.58
N CYS A 963 -35.52 -10.11 -17.85
CA CYS A 963 -36.40 -9.90 -19.03
C CYS A 963 -36.49 -11.08 -20.01
N TYR A 964 -35.69 -12.14 -19.80
CA TYR A 964 -35.64 -13.37 -20.60
C TYR A 964 -35.26 -13.21 -22.08
N ALA A 965 -34.68 -12.06 -22.45
CA ALA A 965 -34.05 -11.84 -23.75
C ALA A 965 -32.79 -12.71 -23.93
N VAL A 966 -32.54 -13.15 -25.16
CA VAL A 966 -31.34 -13.90 -25.56
C VAL A 966 -30.33 -12.92 -26.18
N LEU A 967 -29.11 -12.90 -25.64
CA LEU A 967 -28.11 -11.86 -25.90
C LEU A 967 -26.71 -12.46 -26.11
N LEU A 968 -25.93 -11.85 -26.99
CA LEU A 968 -24.57 -12.27 -27.33
C LEU A 968 -23.55 -11.58 -26.40
N ASN A 969 -22.88 -12.37 -25.56
CA ASN A 969 -21.80 -11.89 -24.67
C ASN A 969 -22.28 -10.81 -23.65
N VAL A 970 -21.43 -10.50 -22.66
CA VAL A 970 -21.72 -9.52 -21.60
C VAL A 970 -21.93 -8.11 -22.16
N LYS A 971 -21.29 -7.77 -23.29
CA LYS A 971 -21.39 -6.43 -23.91
C LYS A 971 -22.81 -6.05 -24.37
N CYS A 972 -23.60 -6.99 -24.89
CA CYS A 972 -25.00 -6.69 -25.25
C CYS A 972 -25.92 -6.65 -24.02
N ALA A 973 -25.71 -7.55 -23.05
CA ALA A 973 -26.48 -7.58 -21.79
C ALA A 973 -26.40 -6.27 -20.99
N VAL A 974 -25.24 -5.62 -20.96
CA VAL A 974 -25.05 -4.32 -20.29
C VAL A 974 -25.71 -3.16 -21.06
N TYR A 975 -25.97 -3.32 -22.37
CA TYR A 975 -26.51 -2.24 -23.21
C TYR A 975 -28.03 -2.06 -23.06
N GLU A 976 -28.82 -3.15 -23.08
CA GLU A 976 -30.28 -3.04 -22.88
C GLU A 976 -30.65 -2.63 -21.44
N ALA A 977 -29.87 -3.07 -20.44
CA ALA A 977 -30.09 -2.76 -19.04
C ALA A 977 -30.05 -1.25 -18.70
N LYS A 978 -29.49 -0.41 -19.58
CA LYS A 978 -29.50 1.07 -19.45
C LYS A 978 -30.66 1.78 -20.14
N PHE A 979 -31.52 1.07 -20.89
CA PHE A 979 -32.65 1.65 -21.62
C PHE A 979 -34.03 1.16 -21.17
N GLY A 980 -34.09 0.22 -20.23
CA GLY A 980 -35.33 -0.26 -19.61
C GLY A 980 -35.67 0.44 -18.29
N GLU A 981 -36.54 1.46 -18.35
CA GLU A 981 -37.18 2.17 -17.23
C GLU A 981 -36.32 3.11 -16.35
N GLU A 982 -36.93 4.19 -15.87
CA GLU A 982 -36.29 5.26 -15.09
C GLU A 982 -36.28 4.94 -13.58
N MET A 983 -35.11 4.65 -12.99
CA MET A 983 -34.86 4.66 -11.54
C MET A 983 -33.44 5.20 -11.24
N PRO A 984 -33.17 5.80 -10.07
CA PRO A 984 -31.98 6.62 -9.85
C PRO A 984 -30.69 5.83 -9.57
N ASN A 985 -29.56 6.41 -10.00
CA ASN A 985 -28.20 5.88 -9.85
C ASN A 985 -27.86 5.41 -8.42
N SER A 986 -27.51 4.13 -8.28
CA SER A 986 -26.65 3.60 -7.22
C SER A 986 -25.87 2.40 -7.74
N SER A 987 -24.58 2.33 -7.39
CA SER A 987 -23.57 1.36 -7.89
C SER A 987 -23.07 0.43 -6.80
#